data_AF-A0A9X4KW22-F1
#
_entry.id   AF-A0A9X4KW22-F1
#
_cell.length_a   1.000
_cell.length_b   1.000
_cell.length_c   1.000
_cell.angle_alpha   90.00
_cell.angle_beta   90.00
_cell.angle_gamma   90.00
#
_symmetry.space_group_name_H-M   'P 1'
#
loop_
_entity.id
_entity.type
_entity.pdbx_description
1 polymer ?
#
loop_
_entity_poly.entity_id
_entity_poly.type
_entity_poly.pdbx_seq_one_letter_code
_entity_poly.pdbx_strand_id
1 'polypeptide(L)'
;MRIWSKKVHDRLVADGRRSLVKLWGPEETGAPEWTQYMKTNIDSYLDGYSFHVYGEPYATLSTAISARTSVFGSKPVYLTEFGWASDNDSGWDSGYANTVIKSANEGVNGALVWQLNGGYSTDPDGSTNGNYDLYDALYTGLTPKKAYYVAGLLARYVPAHSSVVSVSTGSADIRAAAFKTSGGDYTIVLETKAGTDRSVTFNFSGVNVGKTFRKHVYQDTVSLNANATIPKSVASFAAGTSFTDGAIDANYNVIVYTTLPAQTQVEVSPVNPTVTAGQSVTLSASVVDNTGGVTWSVVGSGNGTISTGGVYTAPRVIASKLVAVKAASTADPSSYGIALVRVNPDGSAQPANAGFESPATTGTVVGPTTAGWAFNSRAGIQRNGSVFGALDYAPEGLQTAYLKTDGGVAGEFSQSVTLAAGSYTLSFKAAQRASYGGAQSFNVLVDGAVVGSFTPSSGAFAPYTTGAFTVSAGSRAIKFAATTTAGDNTAFIDEVMLNPAAVVPVTGAGFESPSVATASTKTAWGPATYGGWTFNSRAGLQYNGSVLGPSAVAPEGVQTAYLKTDGGVPGEFSQSVTFPSAGSYKVTFKAAQRTSFGGVQSFTVLYDGTVIGSFTTTAGTYASFATVNFAATAGSHTIKFLATTTTGDNTAFIDDIAITAA
;
A
#
# COMPACT_ATOMS: atom_id res chain seq x y z
N MET A 1 32.84 -31.42 19.40
CA MET A 1 31.67 -31.11 20.24
C MET A 1 31.95 -31.01 21.75
N ARG A 2 32.60 -31.99 22.44
CA ARG A 2 32.82 -31.92 23.92
C ARG A 2 33.43 -30.60 24.42
N ILE A 3 34.42 -30.09 23.69
CA ILE A 3 35.10 -28.83 24.00
C ILE A 3 34.17 -27.63 23.80
N TRP A 4 33.26 -27.69 22.82
CA TRP A 4 32.40 -26.57 22.45
C TRP A 4 31.22 -26.40 23.42
N SER A 5 30.47 -27.44 23.75
CA SER A 5 29.32 -27.32 24.68
C SER A 5 29.76 -26.86 26.08
N LYS A 6 30.89 -27.38 26.57
CA LYS A 6 31.51 -26.89 27.82
C LYS A 6 31.97 -25.43 27.69
N LYS A 7 32.66 -25.06 26.62
CA LYS A 7 33.09 -23.66 26.40
C LYS A 7 31.91 -22.70 26.31
N VAL A 8 30.82 -23.08 25.64
CA VAL A 8 29.59 -22.29 25.55
C VAL A 8 28.97 -22.13 26.93
N HIS A 9 28.84 -23.22 27.69
CA HIS A 9 28.37 -23.18 29.07
C HIS A 9 29.23 -22.24 29.93
N ASP A 10 30.55 -22.45 29.97
CA ASP A 10 31.50 -21.67 30.77
C ASP A 10 31.44 -20.19 30.38
N ARG A 11 31.32 -19.89 29.08
CA ARG A 11 31.20 -18.51 28.60
C ARG A 11 29.88 -17.87 29.05
N LEU A 12 28.76 -18.58 28.92
CA LEU A 12 27.46 -18.10 29.41
C LEU A 12 27.46 -17.87 30.92
N VAL A 13 28.18 -18.70 31.69
CA VAL A 13 28.36 -18.50 33.14
C VAL A 13 29.22 -17.25 33.40
N ALA A 14 30.37 -17.12 32.73
CA ALA A 14 31.25 -15.96 32.87
C ALA A 14 30.55 -14.64 32.50
N ASP A 15 29.66 -14.67 31.52
CA ASP A 15 28.87 -13.52 31.08
C ASP A 15 27.61 -13.27 31.95
N GLY A 16 27.34 -14.10 32.97
CA GLY A 16 26.16 -13.99 33.83
C GLY A 16 24.83 -14.30 33.12
N ARG A 17 24.87 -15.02 31.98
CA ARG A 17 23.72 -15.28 31.09
C ARG A 17 23.23 -16.72 31.10
N ARG A 18 23.89 -17.64 31.82
CA ARG A 18 23.55 -19.08 31.79
C ARG A 18 22.10 -19.41 32.19
N SER A 19 21.50 -18.63 33.08
CA SER A 19 20.10 -18.79 33.49
C SER A 19 19.09 -18.37 32.40
N LEU A 20 19.51 -17.58 31.41
CA LEU A 20 18.67 -17.06 30.34
C LEU A 20 18.61 -17.98 29.11
N VAL A 21 19.55 -18.94 29.00
CA VAL A 21 19.71 -19.79 27.82
C VAL A 21 19.70 -21.25 28.23
N LYS A 22 18.84 -22.04 27.58
CA LYS A 22 18.80 -23.50 27.72
C LYS A 22 19.69 -24.15 26.66
N LEU A 23 20.51 -25.11 27.07
CA LEU A 23 21.38 -25.85 26.15
C LEU A 23 20.79 -27.23 25.89
N TRP A 24 20.43 -27.50 24.64
CA TRP A 24 19.89 -28.79 24.19
C TRP A 24 20.87 -29.49 23.25
N GLY A 25 20.73 -30.80 23.11
CA GLY A 25 21.48 -31.59 22.15
C GLY A 25 21.10 -33.07 22.19
N PRO A 26 21.61 -33.91 21.27
CA PRO A 26 22.62 -33.56 20.28
C PRO A 26 22.12 -32.84 19.01
N GLU A 27 20.81 -32.62 18.82
CA GLU A 27 20.24 -32.19 17.52
C GLU A 27 20.57 -33.22 16.42
N GLU A 28 20.11 -34.46 16.58
CA GLU A 28 20.40 -35.56 15.65
C GLU A 28 19.15 -36.19 15.03
N THR A 29 19.37 -36.87 13.90
CA THR A 29 18.39 -37.71 13.23
C THR A 29 18.98 -39.11 13.03
N GLY A 30 18.22 -40.15 13.41
CA GLY A 30 18.60 -41.54 13.15
C GLY A 30 19.87 -42.07 13.84
N ALA A 31 20.43 -41.35 14.82
CA ALA A 31 21.72 -41.67 15.44
C ALA A 31 21.65 -41.68 16.99
N PRO A 32 20.85 -42.58 17.61
CA PRO A 32 20.64 -42.62 19.05
C PRO A 32 21.93 -42.87 19.88
N GLU A 33 22.96 -43.48 19.29
CA GLU A 33 24.27 -43.63 19.90
C GLU A 33 24.93 -42.28 20.25
N TRP A 34 24.65 -41.23 19.49
CA TRP A 34 25.09 -39.87 19.83
C TRP A 34 24.41 -39.33 21.08
N THR A 35 23.13 -39.67 21.29
CA THR A 35 22.40 -39.33 22.52
C THR A 35 23.06 -39.98 23.74
N GLN A 36 23.37 -41.28 23.66
CA GLN A 36 24.11 -41.99 24.73
C GLN A 36 25.51 -41.41 24.96
N TYR A 37 26.22 -41.07 23.88
CA TYR A 37 27.53 -40.44 23.97
C TYR A 37 27.47 -39.09 24.68
N MET A 38 26.51 -38.22 24.34
CA MET A 38 26.35 -36.91 24.99
C MET A 38 25.98 -37.05 26.46
N LYS A 39 25.09 -38.00 26.79
CA LYS A 39 24.74 -38.34 28.18
C LYS A 39 25.97 -38.72 29.01
N THR A 40 26.87 -39.50 28.43
CA THR A 40 28.08 -39.93 29.15
C THR A 40 29.07 -38.78 29.39
N ASN A 41 29.12 -37.80 28.46
CA ASN A 41 30.27 -36.89 28.40
C ASN A 41 29.97 -35.41 28.71
N ILE A 42 28.74 -34.94 28.52
CA ILE A 42 28.39 -33.52 28.67
C ILE A 42 27.03 -33.28 29.36
N ASP A 43 26.43 -34.31 29.96
CA ASP A 43 25.11 -34.22 30.59
C ASP A 43 25.00 -33.07 31.59
N SER A 44 26.00 -32.84 32.45
CA SER A 44 25.98 -31.75 33.43
C SER A 44 25.86 -30.35 32.83
N TYR A 45 26.17 -30.18 31.53
CA TYR A 45 26.10 -28.89 30.84
C TYR A 45 24.77 -28.68 30.10
N LEU A 46 24.04 -29.76 29.79
CA LEU A 46 22.78 -29.74 29.04
C LEU A 46 21.56 -29.61 29.96
N ASP A 47 20.59 -28.81 29.53
CA ASP A 47 19.28 -28.66 30.18
C ASP A 47 18.24 -29.66 29.66
N GLY A 48 18.42 -30.19 28.46
CA GLY A 48 17.48 -31.10 27.81
C GLY A 48 18.12 -31.80 26.62
N TYR A 49 17.38 -32.75 26.07
CA TYR A 49 17.80 -33.52 24.91
C TYR A 49 16.93 -33.21 23.70
N SER A 50 17.50 -33.33 22.52
CA SER A 50 16.79 -33.03 21.28
C SER A 50 17.13 -33.99 20.16
N PHE A 51 16.15 -34.20 19.28
CA PHE A 51 16.23 -35.07 18.11
C PHE A 51 15.26 -34.61 17.03
N HIS A 52 15.42 -35.15 15.83
CA HIS A 52 14.60 -34.86 14.66
C HIS A 52 13.96 -36.14 14.13
N VAL A 53 12.82 -35.98 13.46
CA VAL A 53 12.21 -37.06 12.66
C VAL A 53 11.63 -36.51 11.37
N TYR A 54 11.89 -37.16 10.24
CA TYR A 54 11.43 -36.68 8.93
C TYR A 54 10.63 -37.78 8.23
N GLY A 55 9.35 -37.50 7.95
CA GLY A 55 8.46 -38.50 7.35
C GLY A 55 8.13 -39.69 8.26
N GLU A 56 8.42 -39.61 9.56
CA GLU A 56 8.34 -40.75 10.48
C GLU A 56 6.89 -41.28 10.64
N PRO A 57 6.67 -42.57 10.39
CA PRO A 57 5.36 -43.19 10.62
C PRO A 57 4.96 -43.23 12.09
N TYR A 58 3.66 -43.11 12.37
CA TYR A 58 3.11 -43.19 13.72
C TYR A 58 3.44 -44.52 14.42
N ALA A 59 3.54 -45.61 13.65
CA ALA A 59 3.86 -46.94 14.15
C ALA A 59 5.27 -47.05 14.73
N THR A 60 6.23 -46.29 14.20
CA THR A 60 7.66 -46.32 14.59
C THR A 60 8.07 -45.12 15.43
N LEU A 61 7.26 -44.06 15.49
CA LEU A 61 7.53 -42.85 16.27
C LEU A 61 7.78 -43.13 17.78
N SER A 62 7.08 -44.09 18.39
CA SER A 62 7.34 -44.46 19.80
C SER A 62 8.74 -45.05 20.00
N THR A 63 9.24 -45.80 19.02
CA THR A 63 10.61 -46.32 19.01
C THR A 63 11.61 -45.17 18.91
N ALA A 64 11.34 -44.18 18.04
CA ALA A 64 12.19 -43.01 17.89
C ALA A 64 12.28 -42.19 19.19
N ILE A 65 11.14 -41.96 19.88
CA ILE A 65 11.06 -41.26 21.16
C ILE A 65 11.76 -42.06 22.27
N SER A 66 11.43 -43.35 22.42
CA SER A 66 11.96 -44.20 23.48
C SER A 66 13.47 -44.42 23.40
N ALA A 67 14.04 -44.44 22.20
CA ALA A 67 15.49 -44.50 22.00
C ALA A 67 16.23 -43.31 22.65
N ARG A 68 15.53 -42.19 22.88
CA ARG A 68 16.06 -41.02 23.57
C ARG A 68 15.64 -41.03 25.03
N THR A 69 14.34 -41.10 25.33
CA THR A 69 13.82 -40.99 26.71
C THR A 69 14.38 -42.06 27.66
N SER A 70 14.71 -43.26 27.16
CA SER A 70 15.34 -44.32 27.95
C SER A 70 16.77 -44.01 28.42
N VAL A 71 17.47 -43.06 27.78
CA VAL A 71 18.88 -42.75 28.04
C VAL A 71 19.08 -41.73 29.17
N PHE A 72 18.25 -40.69 29.25
CA PHE A 72 18.52 -39.52 30.11
C PHE A 72 17.54 -39.31 31.26
N GLY A 73 16.55 -40.18 31.42
CA GLY A 73 15.67 -40.20 32.59
C GLY A 73 14.80 -38.94 32.68
N SER A 74 15.00 -38.11 33.72
CA SER A 74 14.10 -37.01 34.07
C SER A 74 14.33 -35.68 33.32
N LYS A 75 15.32 -35.61 32.42
CA LYS A 75 15.56 -34.38 31.65
C LYS A 75 14.55 -34.26 30.50
N PRO A 76 14.12 -33.03 30.16
CA PRO A 76 13.15 -32.81 29.10
C PRO A 76 13.71 -33.19 27.72
N VAL A 77 12.80 -33.57 26.82
CA VAL A 77 13.10 -34.00 25.44
C VAL A 77 12.35 -33.12 24.48
N TYR A 78 13.00 -32.71 23.40
CA TYR A 78 12.42 -31.85 22.39
C TYR A 78 12.58 -32.49 21.02
N LEU A 79 11.47 -32.67 20.31
CA LEU A 79 11.49 -32.95 18.88
C LEU A 79 11.70 -31.61 18.17
N THR A 80 12.95 -31.26 17.89
CA THR A 80 13.32 -29.90 17.44
C THR A 80 13.17 -29.68 15.95
N GLU A 81 12.98 -30.74 15.17
CA GLU A 81 12.65 -30.65 13.75
C GLU A 81 11.79 -31.85 13.34
N PHE A 82 10.65 -31.60 12.70
CA PHE A 82 9.91 -32.61 11.95
C PHE A 82 9.12 -32.02 10.77
N GLY A 83 8.81 -32.87 9.79
CA GLY A 83 8.01 -32.49 8.63
C GLY A 83 7.89 -33.59 7.58
N TRP A 84 7.12 -33.29 6.54
CA TRP A 84 6.91 -34.15 5.37
C TRP A 84 7.18 -33.39 4.09
N ALA A 85 7.74 -34.10 3.09
CA ALA A 85 8.09 -33.53 1.81
C ALA A 85 6.89 -33.39 0.86
N SER A 86 5.87 -34.26 0.99
CA SER A 86 4.66 -34.17 0.17
C SER A 86 3.47 -33.69 1.01
N ASP A 87 2.68 -32.81 0.40
CA ASP A 87 1.50 -32.21 1.03
C ASP A 87 0.37 -33.21 1.31
N ASN A 88 0.44 -34.41 0.71
CA ASN A 88 -0.53 -35.48 0.93
C ASN A 88 -0.02 -36.55 1.91
N ASP A 89 1.17 -36.40 2.48
CA ASP A 89 1.76 -37.42 3.37
C ASP A 89 1.27 -37.30 4.82
N SER A 90 0.61 -36.19 5.17
CA SER A 90 0.03 -35.97 6.49
C SER A 90 -1.39 -36.54 6.59
N GLY A 91 -1.53 -37.74 7.12
CA GLY A 91 -2.79 -38.42 7.41
C GLY A 91 -2.70 -39.32 8.65
N TRP A 92 -3.50 -40.39 8.70
CA TRP A 92 -3.58 -41.29 9.86
C TRP A 92 -2.29 -42.06 10.18
N ASP A 93 -1.53 -42.46 9.14
CA ASP A 93 -0.35 -43.31 9.30
C ASP A 93 0.94 -42.52 9.60
N SER A 94 1.00 -41.26 9.18
CA SER A 94 2.08 -40.30 9.43
C SER A 94 1.55 -38.90 9.26
N GLY A 95 1.90 -37.93 10.10
CA GLY A 95 1.42 -36.55 9.92
C GLY A 95 1.56 -35.66 11.14
N TYR A 96 1.24 -34.38 10.95
CA TYR A 96 1.45 -33.36 11.99
C TYR A 96 0.67 -33.64 13.27
N ALA A 97 -0.62 -33.98 13.15
CA ALA A 97 -1.48 -34.22 14.30
C ALA A 97 -1.05 -35.44 15.11
N ASN A 98 -0.78 -36.56 14.45
CA ASN A 98 -0.40 -37.79 15.14
C ASN A 98 0.98 -37.70 15.80
N THR A 99 1.94 -36.97 15.21
CA THR A 99 3.22 -36.66 15.84
C THR A 99 3.05 -35.81 17.08
N VAL A 100 2.21 -34.77 17.05
CA VAL A 100 1.90 -33.94 18.23
C VAL A 100 1.20 -34.76 19.32
N ILE A 101 0.20 -35.57 18.95
CA ILE A 101 -0.54 -36.43 19.90
C ILE A 101 0.42 -37.41 20.60
N LYS A 102 1.24 -38.12 19.83
CA LYS A 102 2.17 -39.11 20.37
C LYS A 102 3.28 -38.47 21.21
N SER A 103 3.86 -37.37 20.71
CA SER A 103 4.87 -36.61 21.44
C SER A 103 4.35 -36.15 22.80
N ALA A 104 3.14 -35.58 22.86
CA ALA A 104 2.52 -35.15 24.10
C ALA A 104 2.29 -36.32 25.06
N ASN A 105 1.68 -37.41 24.59
CA ASN A 105 1.35 -38.57 25.41
C ASN A 105 2.58 -39.35 25.91
N GLU A 106 3.70 -39.29 25.19
CA GLU A 106 4.95 -39.97 25.54
C GLU A 106 5.97 -39.04 26.25
N GLY A 107 5.54 -37.83 26.63
CA GLY A 107 6.34 -36.95 27.51
C GLY A 107 7.39 -36.10 26.80
N VAL A 108 7.30 -35.92 25.48
CA VAL A 108 8.12 -34.95 24.75
C VAL A 108 7.62 -33.54 25.05
N ASN A 109 8.54 -32.63 25.38
CA ASN A 109 8.26 -31.29 25.90
C ASN A 109 8.05 -30.22 24.82
N GLY A 110 8.26 -30.55 23.55
CA GLY A 110 8.00 -29.68 22.41
C GLY A 110 8.23 -30.40 21.08
N ALA A 111 7.47 -30.02 20.06
CA ALA A 111 7.60 -30.52 18.70
C ALA A 111 7.62 -29.31 17.74
N LEU A 112 8.72 -29.12 17.01
CA LEU A 112 8.94 -27.97 16.15
C LEU A 112 8.92 -28.38 14.68
N VAL A 113 8.04 -27.75 13.91
CA VAL A 113 7.95 -27.94 12.47
C VAL A 113 9.18 -27.32 11.81
N TRP A 114 9.75 -28.01 10.81
CA TRP A 114 11.00 -27.61 10.17
C TRP A 114 10.91 -26.24 9.45
N GLN A 115 10.11 -26.12 8.39
CA GLN A 115 10.06 -24.90 7.57
C GLN A 115 8.66 -24.29 7.57
N LEU A 116 8.53 -23.07 8.12
CA LEU A 116 7.27 -22.33 8.07
C LEU A 116 6.98 -21.80 6.66
N ASN A 117 8.00 -21.31 5.98
CA ASN A 117 7.90 -20.85 4.60
C ASN A 117 9.18 -21.16 3.82
N GLY A 118 9.04 -21.41 2.52
CA GLY A 118 10.16 -21.46 1.60
C GLY A 118 10.84 -20.09 1.47
N GLY A 119 12.11 -20.10 1.05
CA GLY A 119 12.91 -18.89 0.89
C GLY A 119 13.84 -18.99 -0.31
N TYR A 120 14.07 -17.86 -0.98
CA TYR A 120 15.03 -17.76 -2.07
C TYR A 120 15.98 -16.61 -1.76
N SER A 121 17.24 -16.95 -1.49
CA SER A 121 18.32 -15.98 -1.35
C SER A 121 19.22 -16.02 -2.59
N THR A 122 19.91 -14.91 -2.86
CA THR A 122 20.92 -14.85 -3.92
C THR A 122 22.13 -15.72 -3.54
N ASP A 123 22.70 -16.40 -4.51
CA ASP A 123 23.94 -17.17 -4.37
C ASP A 123 25.08 -16.31 -3.76
N PRO A 124 25.89 -16.80 -2.79
CA PRO A 124 26.10 -18.20 -2.37
C PRO A 124 25.13 -18.75 -1.32
N ASP A 125 24.13 -17.98 -0.89
CA ASP A 125 23.32 -18.32 0.30
C ASP A 125 22.30 -19.45 0.06
N GLY A 126 22.12 -19.85 -1.22
CA GLY A 126 21.27 -20.97 -1.63
C GLY A 126 19.76 -20.68 -1.57
N SER A 127 18.96 -21.56 -2.18
CA SER A 127 17.51 -21.57 -1.99
C SER A 127 17.17 -22.49 -0.82
N THR A 128 16.33 -22.03 0.10
CA THR A 128 15.74 -22.84 1.17
C THR A 128 14.30 -23.25 0.85
N ASN A 129 13.84 -23.04 -0.39
CA ASN A 129 12.55 -23.54 -0.87
C ASN A 129 12.60 -25.06 -1.08
N GLY A 130 12.71 -25.79 0.04
CA GLY A 130 12.72 -27.25 0.11
C GLY A 130 11.31 -27.83 0.03
N ASN A 131 11.20 -29.15 0.14
CA ASN A 131 9.91 -29.84 0.06
C ASN A 131 9.13 -29.83 1.40
N TYR A 132 9.73 -29.37 2.50
CA TYR A 132 9.21 -29.50 3.87
C TYR A 132 8.51 -28.25 4.42
N ASP A 133 8.29 -27.24 3.58
CA ASP A 133 7.68 -25.96 3.93
C ASP A 133 6.16 -26.02 4.00
N LEU A 134 5.58 -25.27 4.94
CA LEU A 134 4.12 -25.12 5.04
C LEU A 134 3.56 -24.18 3.96
N TYR A 135 4.40 -23.29 3.43
CA TYR A 135 4.01 -22.27 2.47
C TYR A 135 5.21 -21.97 1.57
N ASP A 136 5.07 -22.09 0.25
CA ASP A 136 6.13 -21.71 -0.67
C ASP A 136 6.56 -20.24 -0.48
N ALA A 137 7.73 -19.88 -1.00
CA ALA A 137 8.16 -18.49 -1.02
C ALA A 137 7.10 -17.59 -1.70
N LEU A 138 6.72 -16.47 -1.09
CA LEU A 138 5.59 -15.64 -1.53
C LEU A 138 5.64 -15.17 -3.01
N TYR A 139 6.82 -15.17 -3.64
CA TYR A 139 6.97 -14.81 -5.05
C TYR A 139 6.64 -15.97 -6.02
N THR A 140 6.65 -17.24 -5.56
CA THR A 140 6.26 -18.41 -6.37
C THR A 140 4.75 -18.67 -6.32
N GLY A 141 4.09 -18.26 -5.24
CA GLY A 141 2.65 -18.43 -5.07
C GLY A 141 2.16 -17.91 -3.73
N LEU A 142 0.85 -17.66 -3.65
CA LEU A 142 0.19 -17.21 -2.42
C LEU A 142 -0.69 -18.30 -1.78
N THR A 143 -0.64 -19.52 -2.29
CA THR A 143 -1.50 -20.60 -1.80
C THR A 143 -0.68 -21.45 -0.83
N PRO A 144 -1.02 -21.49 0.48
CA PRO A 144 -0.36 -22.38 1.42
C PRO A 144 -0.64 -23.85 1.10
N LYS A 145 0.23 -24.74 1.59
CA LYS A 145 0.05 -26.19 1.51
C LYS A 145 -0.97 -26.66 2.56
N LYS A 146 -1.60 -27.83 2.39
CA LYS A 146 -2.49 -28.43 3.41
C LYS A 146 -1.81 -28.52 4.79
N ALA A 147 -0.51 -28.81 4.78
CA ALA A 147 0.34 -28.81 5.97
C ALA A 147 0.21 -27.53 6.82
N TYR A 148 0.11 -26.34 6.19
CA TYR A 148 -0.09 -25.07 6.87
C TYR A 148 -1.36 -25.06 7.73
N TYR A 149 -2.46 -25.58 7.18
CA TYR A 149 -3.76 -25.55 7.85
C TYR A 149 -3.77 -26.45 9.09
N VAL A 150 -3.23 -27.67 8.99
CA VAL A 150 -3.15 -28.58 10.14
C VAL A 150 -2.11 -28.12 11.17
N ALA A 151 -0.90 -27.76 10.75
CA ALA A 151 0.15 -27.31 11.65
C ALA A 151 -0.22 -25.98 12.33
N GLY A 152 -0.77 -25.04 11.58
CA GLY A 152 -1.22 -23.76 12.11
C GLY A 152 -2.43 -23.90 13.04
N LEU A 153 -3.36 -24.83 12.77
CA LEU A 153 -4.46 -25.12 13.70
C LEU A 153 -3.94 -25.64 15.04
N LEU A 154 -2.98 -26.57 15.00
CA LEU A 154 -2.33 -27.11 16.21
C LEU A 154 -1.55 -26.01 16.95
N ALA A 155 -0.69 -25.25 16.26
CA ALA A 155 0.11 -24.20 16.86
C ALA A 155 -0.75 -23.08 17.48
N ARG A 156 -1.90 -22.77 16.88
CA ARG A 156 -2.81 -21.73 17.37
C ARG A 156 -3.52 -22.13 18.65
N TYR A 157 -3.91 -23.39 18.79
CA TYR A 157 -4.81 -23.82 19.86
C TYR A 157 -4.21 -24.82 20.84
N VAL A 158 -2.99 -25.32 20.64
CA VAL A 158 -2.18 -26.02 21.64
C VAL A 158 -1.22 -25.00 22.27
N PRO A 159 -1.57 -24.39 23.42
CA PRO A 159 -0.81 -23.25 23.94
C PRO A 159 0.52 -23.70 24.52
N ALA A 160 1.54 -22.87 24.34
CA ALA A 160 2.83 -23.05 24.99
C ALA A 160 2.67 -23.17 26.51
N HIS A 161 3.56 -23.95 27.14
CA HIS A 161 3.60 -24.19 28.59
C HIS A 161 2.35 -24.87 29.18
N SER A 162 1.52 -25.50 28.34
CA SER A 162 0.43 -26.34 28.81
C SER A 162 0.95 -27.63 29.45
N SER A 163 0.26 -28.11 30.48
CA SER A 163 0.43 -29.46 31.00
C SER A 163 -0.32 -30.45 30.12
N VAL A 164 0.29 -31.60 29.81
CA VAL A 164 -0.41 -32.71 29.14
C VAL A 164 -1.28 -33.43 30.18
N VAL A 165 -2.54 -33.66 29.83
CA VAL A 165 -3.51 -34.41 30.64
C VAL A 165 -3.59 -35.82 30.08
N SER A 166 -3.59 -36.83 30.95
CA SER A 166 -3.72 -38.23 30.56
C SER A 166 -5.03 -38.47 29.81
N VAL A 167 -4.95 -39.11 28.64
CA VAL A 167 -6.11 -39.48 27.82
C VAL A 167 -6.11 -40.99 27.60
N SER A 168 -7.29 -41.61 27.72
CA SER A 168 -7.56 -42.97 27.27
C SER A 168 -8.64 -42.92 26.18
N THR A 169 -8.44 -43.66 25.09
CA THR A 169 -9.42 -43.75 24.00
C THR A 169 -10.17 -45.07 24.06
N GLY A 170 -11.46 -45.06 23.67
CA GLY A 170 -12.32 -46.25 23.65
C GLY A 170 -12.33 -47.03 22.33
N SER A 171 -11.55 -46.60 21.33
CA SER A 171 -11.50 -47.21 20.00
C SER A 171 -10.09 -47.11 19.41
N ALA A 172 -9.72 -48.08 18.57
CA ALA A 172 -8.44 -48.10 17.86
C ALA A 172 -8.36 -47.07 16.71
N ASP A 173 -9.52 -46.63 16.20
CA ASP A 173 -9.63 -45.66 15.09
C ASP A 173 -9.73 -44.20 15.57
N ILE A 174 -9.47 -43.96 16.85
CA ILE A 174 -9.35 -42.62 17.43
C ILE A 174 -8.07 -42.50 18.26
N ARG A 175 -7.44 -41.33 18.20
CA ARG A 175 -6.29 -40.96 19.04
C ARG A 175 -6.52 -39.55 19.55
N ALA A 176 -6.03 -39.25 20.75
CA ALA A 176 -6.15 -37.90 21.28
C ALA A 176 -5.03 -37.56 22.26
N ALA A 177 -4.76 -36.25 22.36
CA ALA A 177 -3.98 -35.64 23.42
C ALA A 177 -4.76 -34.46 23.98
N ALA A 178 -4.65 -34.23 25.28
CA ALA A 178 -5.31 -33.13 25.97
C ALA A 178 -4.27 -32.26 26.68
N PHE A 179 -4.49 -30.96 26.63
CA PHE A 179 -3.59 -29.93 27.13
C PHE A 179 -4.36 -29.02 28.07
N LYS A 180 -3.75 -28.64 29.19
CA LYS A 180 -4.31 -27.71 30.16
C LYS A 180 -3.34 -26.57 30.43
N THR A 181 -3.78 -25.33 30.20
CA THR A 181 -3.00 -24.14 30.54
C THR A 181 -2.97 -23.92 32.05
N SER A 182 -2.03 -23.10 32.54
CA SER A 182 -2.02 -22.65 33.95
C SER A 182 -3.26 -21.84 34.32
N GLY A 183 -3.88 -21.16 33.34
CA GLY A 183 -5.19 -20.49 33.48
C GLY A 183 -6.39 -21.44 33.51
N GLY A 184 -6.17 -22.75 33.40
CA GLY A 184 -7.20 -23.77 33.45
C GLY A 184 -8.04 -23.88 32.17
N ASP A 185 -7.54 -23.39 31.03
CA ASP A 185 -8.15 -23.68 29.72
C ASP A 185 -7.70 -25.04 29.21
N TYR A 186 -8.60 -25.69 28.47
CA TYR A 186 -8.41 -27.03 27.94
C TYR A 186 -8.37 -26.99 26.41
N THR A 187 -7.46 -27.74 25.82
CA THR A 187 -7.46 -28.09 24.41
C THR A 187 -7.37 -29.60 24.26
N ILE A 188 -8.23 -30.19 23.46
CA ILE A 188 -8.20 -31.60 23.08
C ILE A 188 -7.96 -31.66 21.57
N VAL A 189 -6.86 -32.30 21.18
CA VAL A 189 -6.58 -32.65 19.79
C VAL A 189 -7.06 -34.08 19.61
N LEU A 190 -8.09 -34.27 18.79
CA LEU A 190 -8.66 -35.57 18.42
C LEU A 190 -8.29 -35.85 16.96
N GLU A 191 -7.71 -37.01 16.69
CA GLU A 191 -7.50 -37.53 15.35
C GLU A 191 -8.41 -38.76 15.17
N THR A 192 -9.13 -38.82 14.05
CA THR A 192 -10.00 -39.95 13.72
C THR A 192 -9.67 -40.52 12.36
N LYS A 193 -9.50 -41.85 12.28
CA LYS A 193 -9.25 -42.56 11.02
C LYS A 193 -10.47 -42.46 10.09
N ALA A 194 -10.27 -42.34 8.78
CA ALA A 194 -11.37 -42.44 7.82
C ALA A 194 -12.10 -43.80 7.95
N GLY A 195 -13.41 -43.82 7.73
CA GLY A 195 -14.26 -44.99 7.93
C GLY A 195 -15.74 -44.63 7.93
N THR A 196 -16.41 -44.88 9.05
CA THR A 196 -17.83 -44.53 9.22
C THR A 196 -18.00 -43.26 10.04
N ASP A 197 -19.15 -42.60 9.89
CA ASP A 197 -19.61 -41.56 10.81
C ASP A 197 -19.58 -42.08 12.26
N ARG A 198 -19.29 -41.19 13.20
CA ARG A 198 -19.15 -41.55 14.62
C ARG A 198 -19.59 -40.45 15.56
N SER A 199 -19.95 -40.90 16.76
CA SER A 199 -20.21 -40.05 17.93
C SER A 199 -19.12 -40.26 18.95
N VAL A 200 -18.53 -39.18 19.46
CA VAL A 200 -17.45 -39.23 20.45
C VAL A 200 -17.90 -38.50 21.72
N THR A 201 -17.84 -39.20 22.84
CA THR A 201 -18.11 -38.64 24.17
C THR A 201 -16.81 -38.39 24.91
N PHE A 202 -16.61 -37.17 25.36
CA PHE A 202 -15.49 -36.75 26.17
C PHE A 202 -15.91 -36.81 27.64
N ASN A 203 -15.30 -37.70 28.43
CA ASN A 203 -15.57 -37.86 29.85
C ASN A 203 -14.38 -37.33 30.67
N PHE A 204 -14.62 -36.41 31.60
CA PHE A 204 -13.58 -35.76 32.39
C PHE A 204 -13.36 -36.42 33.76
N SER A 205 -13.73 -37.69 33.91
CA SER A 205 -13.53 -38.47 35.14
C SER A 205 -14.08 -37.79 36.40
N GLY A 206 -15.25 -37.16 36.28
CA GLY A 206 -15.92 -36.42 37.36
C GLY A 206 -15.43 -34.98 37.56
N VAL A 207 -14.40 -34.53 36.85
CA VAL A 207 -13.98 -33.11 36.86
C VAL A 207 -15.01 -32.28 36.10
N ASN A 208 -15.63 -31.32 36.78
CA ASN A 208 -16.50 -30.35 36.11
C ASN A 208 -15.65 -29.26 35.44
N VAL A 209 -15.62 -29.24 34.11
CA VAL A 209 -14.84 -28.26 33.33
C VAL A 209 -15.47 -26.87 33.41
N GLY A 210 -16.80 -26.78 33.37
CA GLY A 210 -17.55 -25.52 33.50
C GLY A 210 -17.24 -24.48 32.41
N LYS A 211 -16.73 -24.90 31.25
CA LYS A 211 -16.35 -24.04 30.12
C LYS A 211 -16.96 -24.55 28.81
N THR A 212 -17.01 -23.68 27.81
CA THR A 212 -17.46 -24.03 26.47
C THR A 212 -16.27 -24.39 25.59
N PHE A 213 -16.27 -25.60 25.03
CA PHE A 213 -15.34 -26.00 23.98
C PHE A 213 -15.82 -25.52 22.62
N ARG A 214 -14.90 -25.00 21.82
CA ARG A 214 -15.10 -24.64 20.41
C ARG A 214 -14.44 -25.69 19.53
N LYS A 215 -15.14 -26.14 18.49
CA LYS A 215 -14.69 -27.19 17.57
C LYS A 215 -14.13 -26.56 16.30
N HIS A 216 -12.91 -26.92 15.96
CA HIS A 216 -12.25 -26.61 14.69
C HIS A 216 -11.89 -27.92 14.00
N VAL A 217 -12.15 -28.02 12.70
CA VAL A 217 -11.97 -29.26 11.95
C VAL A 217 -11.03 -29.01 10.77
N TYR A 218 -9.96 -29.80 10.69
CA TYR A 218 -9.15 -29.97 9.50
C TYR A 218 -9.47 -31.32 8.85
N GLN A 219 -9.57 -31.30 7.52
CA GLN A 219 -9.70 -32.47 6.64
C GLN A 219 -8.83 -32.24 5.40
N ASP A 220 -8.43 -33.30 4.70
CA ASP A 220 -7.56 -33.19 3.51
C ASP A 220 -8.24 -32.54 2.29
N THR A 221 -9.55 -32.31 2.40
CA THR A 221 -10.39 -31.54 1.46
C THR A 221 -10.38 -30.04 1.74
N VAL A 222 -9.55 -29.57 2.69
CA VAL A 222 -9.43 -28.14 3.02
C VAL A 222 -9.19 -27.29 1.77
N SER A 223 -9.93 -26.18 1.66
CA SER A 223 -9.76 -25.25 0.56
C SER A 223 -8.51 -24.41 0.76
N LEU A 224 -7.49 -24.69 -0.04
CA LEU A 224 -6.28 -23.88 -0.10
C LEU A 224 -6.63 -22.51 -0.70
N ASN A 225 -6.32 -21.45 0.02
CA ASN A 225 -6.72 -20.10 -0.34
C ASN A 225 -5.64 -19.08 0.02
N ALA A 226 -5.59 -17.99 -0.75
CA ALA A 226 -4.53 -16.99 -0.62
C ALA A 226 -4.59 -16.13 0.65
N ASN A 227 -5.70 -16.15 1.39
CA ASN A 227 -5.79 -15.52 2.71
C ASN A 227 -5.15 -16.37 3.81
N ALA A 228 -4.79 -17.63 3.53
CA ALA A 228 -4.22 -18.56 4.49
C ALA A 228 -5.10 -18.70 5.76
N THR A 229 -6.42 -18.65 5.61
CA THR A 229 -7.35 -18.74 6.76
C THR A 229 -7.35 -20.15 7.35
N ILE A 230 -6.89 -20.29 8.59
CA ILE A 230 -6.91 -21.57 9.33
C ILE A 230 -8.36 -21.94 9.65
N PRO A 231 -8.71 -23.24 9.76
CA PRO A 231 -10.09 -23.67 9.99
C PRO A 231 -10.81 -22.92 11.11
N LYS A 232 -11.93 -22.31 10.74
CA LYS A 232 -12.81 -21.56 11.64
C LYS A 232 -13.50 -22.45 12.67
N SER A 233 -14.05 -21.85 13.71
CA SER A 233 -14.90 -22.57 14.67
C SER A 233 -16.21 -22.97 13.98
N VAL A 234 -16.56 -24.24 14.03
CA VAL A 234 -17.76 -24.79 13.36
C VAL A 234 -18.87 -25.24 14.32
N ALA A 235 -18.54 -25.46 15.59
CA ALA A 235 -19.51 -25.83 16.62
C ALA A 235 -19.00 -25.45 18.02
N SER A 236 -19.88 -25.49 19.02
CA SER A 236 -19.51 -25.29 20.41
C SER A 236 -20.27 -26.23 21.34
N PHE A 237 -19.64 -26.60 22.46
CA PHE A 237 -20.13 -27.58 23.41
C PHE A 237 -19.90 -27.08 24.83
N ALA A 238 -20.97 -26.89 25.60
CA ALA A 238 -20.85 -26.64 27.04
C ALA A 238 -20.39 -27.93 27.73
N ALA A 239 -19.29 -27.87 28.46
CA ALA A 239 -18.74 -29.03 29.15
C ALA A 239 -18.96 -28.94 30.66
N GLY A 240 -19.73 -29.90 31.19
CA GLY A 240 -19.76 -30.21 32.61
C GLY A 240 -18.68 -31.24 32.95
N THR A 241 -19.09 -32.40 33.48
CA THR A 241 -18.22 -33.58 33.65
C THR A 241 -18.02 -34.39 32.37
N SER A 242 -18.78 -34.07 31.32
CA SER A 242 -18.63 -34.64 29.98
C SER A 242 -19.30 -33.75 28.94
N PHE A 243 -19.01 -34.01 27.66
CA PHE A 243 -19.83 -33.57 26.52
C PHE A 243 -19.75 -34.61 25.38
N THR A 244 -20.69 -34.56 24.44
CA THR A 244 -20.72 -35.47 23.28
C THR A 244 -20.77 -34.68 21.98
N ASP A 245 -19.91 -35.04 21.04
CA ASP A 245 -20.00 -34.61 19.64
C ASP A 245 -20.56 -35.77 18.81
N GLY A 246 -21.82 -35.64 18.38
CA GLY A 246 -22.52 -36.65 17.60
C GLY A 246 -22.34 -36.52 16.08
N ALA A 247 -21.55 -35.57 15.61
CA ALA A 247 -21.43 -35.23 14.19
C ALA A 247 -19.96 -35.19 13.75
N ILE A 248 -19.29 -36.34 13.85
CA ILE A 248 -17.98 -36.57 13.22
C ILE A 248 -18.21 -37.49 12.03
N ASP A 249 -17.89 -37.00 10.83
CA ASP A 249 -18.13 -37.73 9.59
C ASP A 249 -17.13 -38.89 9.37
N ALA A 250 -17.37 -39.64 8.31
CA ALA A 250 -16.55 -40.73 7.81
C ALA A 250 -15.14 -40.35 7.34
N ASN A 251 -14.79 -39.07 7.21
CA ASN A 251 -13.50 -38.66 6.68
C ASN A 251 -12.37 -38.85 7.70
N TYR A 252 -11.12 -38.74 7.22
CA TYR A 252 -10.01 -38.46 8.12
C TYR A 252 -10.21 -37.06 8.71
N ASN A 253 -10.18 -36.96 10.03
CA ASN A 253 -10.36 -35.68 10.71
C ASN A 253 -9.24 -35.44 11.70
N VAL A 254 -8.74 -34.21 11.71
CA VAL A 254 -8.02 -33.62 12.85
C VAL A 254 -8.93 -32.55 13.45
N ILE A 255 -9.39 -32.79 14.67
CA ILE A 255 -10.35 -31.92 15.34
C ILE A 255 -9.71 -31.33 16.58
N VAL A 256 -9.75 -30.02 16.70
CA VAL A 256 -9.36 -29.32 17.92
C VAL A 256 -10.61 -28.85 18.64
N TYR A 257 -10.79 -29.33 19.87
CA TYR A 257 -11.77 -28.81 20.82
C TYR A 257 -11.03 -27.95 21.83
N THR A 258 -11.30 -26.65 21.91
CA THR A 258 -10.60 -25.76 22.84
C THR A 258 -11.55 -24.85 23.62
N THR A 259 -11.26 -24.61 24.90
CA THR A 259 -11.99 -23.60 25.69
C THR A 259 -11.48 -22.18 25.47
N LEU A 260 -10.33 -22.04 24.79
CA LEU A 260 -9.77 -20.75 24.42
C LEU A 260 -10.75 -20.00 23.50
N PRO A 261 -10.82 -18.66 23.59
CA PRO A 261 -11.53 -17.85 22.61
C PRO A 261 -11.05 -18.14 21.19
N ALA A 262 -11.98 -18.15 20.23
CA ALA A 262 -11.61 -18.26 18.83
C ALA A 262 -10.79 -17.03 18.42
N GLN A 263 -9.70 -17.26 17.70
CA GLN A 263 -8.78 -16.21 17.27
C GLN A 263 -9.34 -15.49 16.04
N THR A 264 -9.31 -14.16 16.06
CA THR A 264 -9.76 -13.33 14.94
C THR A 264 -8.87 -13.53 13.73
N GLN A 265 -9.48 -13.76 12.56
CA GLN A 265 -8.79 -13.73 11.26
C GLN A 265 -9.48 -12.70 10.36
N VAL A 266 -8.78 -12.20 9.35
CA VAL A 266 -9.32 -11.23 8.39
C VAL A 266 -9.03 -11.73 6.99
N GLU A 267 -10.09 -11.93 6.22
CA GLU A 267 -10.00 -12.30 4.80
C GLU A 267 -10.15 -11.05 3.94
N VAL A 268 -9.31 -10.91 2.92
CA VAL A 268 -9.36 -9.82 1.94
C VAL A 268 -9.70 -10.39 0.56
N SER A 269 -10.44 -9.63 -0.24
CA SER A 269 -10.75 -9.98 -1.63
C SER A 269 -10.77 -8.75 -2.54
N PRO A 270 -10.18 -8.82 -3.74
CA PRO A 270 -9.21 -9.84 -4.19
C PRO A 270 -7.87 -9.75 -3.45
N VAL A 271 -7.16 -10.88 -3.30
CA VAL A 271 -5.85 -10.93 -2.60
C VAL A 271 -4.69 -10.48 -3.48
N ASN A 272 -4.72 -10.72 -4.80
CA ASN A 272 -3.64 -10.36 -5.73
C ASN A 272 -4.15 -9.63 -6.98
N PRO A 273 -4.85 -8.49 -6.84
CA PRO A 273 -5.32 -7.74 -7.99
C PRO A 273 -4.18 -7.08 -8.74
N THR A 274 -4.41 -6.79 -10.01
CA THR A 274 -3.54 -5.94 -10.82
C THR A 274 -4.27 -4.64 -11.14
N VAL A 275 -3.57 -3.51 -11.05
CA VAL A 275 -4.09 -2.18 -11.36
C VAL A 275 -3.03 -1.38 -12.12
N THR A 276 -3.48 -0.52 -13.01
CA THR A 276 -2.60 0.42 -13.71
C THR A 276 -2.36 1.66 -12.84
N ALA A 277 -1.18 2.25 -12.91
CA ALA A 277 -0.85 3.52 -12.28
C ALA A 277 -1.96 4.57 -12.45
N GLY A 278 -2.31 5.26 -11.35
CA GLY A 278 -3.37 6.27 -11.32
C GLY A 278 -4.81 5.72 -11.35
N GLN A 279 -5.01 4.43 -11.62
CA GLN A 279 -6.31 3.77 -11.54
C GLN A 279 -6.56 3.24 -10.12
N SER A 280 -7.81 2.84 -9.86
CA SER A 280 -8.22 2.29 -8.57
C SER A 280 -8.74 0.87 -8.68
N VAL A 281 -8.62 0.11 -7.59
CA VAL A 281 -9.27 -1.20 -7.40
C VAL A 281 -10.00 -1.22 -6.06
N THR A 282 -11.20 -1.80 -6.04
CA THR A 282 -11.99 -1.98 -4.83
C THR A 282 -11.59 -3.29 -4.15
N LEU A 283 -11.22 -3.20 -2.88
CA LEU A 283 -10.97 -4.33 -2.00
C LEU A 283 -12.10 -4.42 -0.98
N SER A 284 -12.46 -5.65 -0.61
CA SER A 284 -13.34 -5.94 0.52
C SER A 284 -12.59 -6.78 1.55
N ALA A 285 -13.08 -6.75 2.79
CA ALA A 285 -12.56 -7.61 3.84
C ALA A 285 -13.68 -8.09 4.78
N SER A 286 -13.51 -9.29 5.33
CA SER A 286 -14.40 -9.88 6.32
C SER A 286 -13.63 -10.41 7.51
N VAL A 287 -14.16 -10.14 8.71
CA VAL A 287 -13.65 -10.71 9.96
C VAL A 287 -14.23 -12.11 10.13
N VAL A 288 -13.37 -13.08 10.44
CA VAL A 288 -13.72 -14.49 10.66
C VAL A 288 -13.60 -14.82 12.15
N ASP A 289 -14.48 -15.71 12.62
CA ASP A 289 -14.63 -16.20 14.01
C ASP A 289 -15.05 -15.16 15.06
N ASN A 290 -14.94 -13.87 14.76
CA ASN A 290 -15.38 -12.76 15.61
C ASN A 290 -16.17 -11.73 14.79
N THR A 291 -16.66 -10.69 15.47
CA THR A 291 -17.40 -9.57 14.84
C THR A 291 -16.56 -8.30 14.86
N GLY A 292 -16.86 -7.37 13.95
CA GLY A 292 -16.17 -6.08 13.85
C GLY A 292 -15.98 -5.64 12.41
N GLY A 293 -15.47 -4.42 12.25
CA GLY A 293 -15.06 -3.90 10.95
C GLY A 293 -13.56 -4.07 10.73
N VAL A 294 -13.06 -3.43 9.67
CA VAL A 294 -11.63 -3.32 9.41
C VAL A 294 -11.19 -1.87 9.27
N THR A 295 -9.94 -1.59 9.58
CA THR A 295 -9.25 -0.36 9.22
C THR A 295 -8.28 -0.65 8.08
N TRP A 296 -8.42 0.11 6.99
CA TRP A 296 -7.57 0.00 5.81
C TRP A 296 -6.31 0.86 5.94
N SER A 297 -5.19 0.35 5.43
CA SER A 297 -3.94 1.10 5.31
C SER A 297 -3.09 0.59 4.15
N VAL A 298 -2.29 1.46 3.54
CA VAL A 298 -1.26 1.07 2.58
C VAL A 298 0.07 0.95 3.32
N VAL A 299 0.81 -0.14 3.10
CA VAL A 299 2.11 -0.36 3.74
C VAL A 299 3.18 0.45 3.01
N GLY A 300 3.95 1.23 3.76
CA GLY A 300 5.04 2.07 3.24
C GLY A 300 4.58 3.42 2.66
N SER A 301 5.54 4.30 2.38
CA SER A 301 5.31 5.63 1.79
C SER A 301 5.33 5.60 0.25
N GLY A 302 4.59 6.50 -0.40
CA GLY A 302 4.60 6.60 -1.88
C GLY A 302 3.94 5.42 -2.60
N ASN A 303 3.14 4.64 -1.87
CA ASN A 303 2.49 3.43 -2.37
C ASN A 303 1.01 3.63 -2.71
N GLY A 304 0.56 4.88 -2.90
CA GLY A 304 -0.83 5.21 -3.19
C GLY A 304 -1.65 5.45 -1.94
N THR A 305 -2.97 5.43 -2.09
CA THR A 305 -3.93 5.72 -1.01
C THR A 305 -5.04 4.70 -0.98
N ILE A 306 -5.64 4.47 0.19
CA ILE A 306 -6.85 3.67 0.33
C ILE A 306 -7.89 4.42 1.13
N SER A 307 -9.14 4.39 0.65
CA SER A 307 -10.28 4.95 1.37
C SER A 307 -10.75 4.02 2.51
N THR A 308 -11.56 4.56 3.42
CA THR A 308 -12.22 3.77 4.47
C THR A 308 -13.15 2.69 3.91
N GLY A 309 -13.65 2.86 2.68
CA GLY A 309 -14.46 1.88 1.96
C GLY A 309 -13.67 0.82 1.19
N GLY A 310 -12.34 0.76 1.33
CA GLY A 310 -11.51 -0.27 0.68
C GLY A 310 -11.15 0.02 -0.78
N VAL A 311 -11.40 1.23 -1.30
CA VAL A 311 -10.97 1.62 -2.65
C VAL A 311 -9.51 2.07 -2.59
N TYR A 312 -8.61 1.26 -3.16
CA TYR A 312 -7.18 1.57 -3.30
C TYR A 312 -6.95 2.28 -4.64
N THR A 313 -6.29 3.44 -4.59
CA THR A 313 -5.83 4.20 -5.76
C THR A 313 -4.32 4.02 -5.89
N ALA A 314 -3.90 3.44 -7.01
CA ALA A 314 -2.50 3.17 -7.27
C ALA A 314 -1.70 4.47 -7.45
N PRO A 315 -0.49 4.54 -6.88
CA PRO A 315 0.41 5.63 -7.18
C PRO A 315 0.83 5.51 -8.64
N ARG A 316 1.42 6.59 -9.14
CA ARG A 316 2.10 6.51 -10.41
C ARG A 316 3.42 5.74 -10.25
N VAL A 317 3.73 4.88 -11.22
CA VAL A 317 4.94 4.06 -11.23
C VAL A 317 5.52 3.99 -12.64
N ILE A 318 6.84 3.92 -12.74
CA ILE A 318 7.56 3.79 -14.01
C ILE A 318 7.98 2.35 -14.32
N ALA A 319 7.92 1.46 -13.32
CA ALA A 319 8.09 0.03 -13.44
C ALA A 319 7.03 -0.71 -12.61
N SER A 320 6.75 -1.97 -12.97
CA SER A 320 5.80 -2.79 -12.21
C SER A 320 6.31 -3.00 -10.79
N LYS A 321 5.45 -2.79 -9.79
CA LYS A 321 5.77 -3.06 -8.37
C LYS A 321 4.59 -3.69 -7.64
N LEU A 322 4.87 -4.44 -6.58
CA LEU A 322 3.85 -4.96 -5.65
C LEU A 322 3.67 -3.99 -4.48
N VAL A 323 2.42 -3.69 -4.16
CA VAL A 323 2.03 -2.86 -3.01
C VAL A 323 1.18 -3.68 -2.06
N ALA A 324 1.58 -3.74 -0.78
CA ALA A 324 0.78 -4.38 0.25
C ALA A 324 -0.27 -3.42 0.81
N VAL A 325 -1.53 -3.83 0.75
CA VAL A 325 -2.67 -3.11 1.31
C VAL A 325 -3.26 -3.96 2.43
N LYS A 326 -3.32 -3.39 3.64
CA LYS A 326 -3.68 -4.08 4.87
C LYS A 326 -5.09 -3.72 5.33
N ALA A 327 -5.88 -4.75 5.63
CA ALA A 327 -7.12 -4.65 6.40
C ALA A 327 -6.90 -5.22 7.80
N ALA A 328 -6.86 -4.37 8.82
CA ALA A 328 -6.71 -4.80 10.22
C ALA A 328 -8.06 -4.81 10.93
N SER A 329 -8.34 -5.82 11.75
CA SER A 329 -9.56 -5.84 12.56
C SER A 329 -9.62 -4.63 13.51
N THR A 330 -10.79 -4.03 13.65
CA THR A 330 -10.98 -2.92 14.60
C THR A 330 -10.95 -3.38 16.06
N ALA A 331 -11.29 -4.65 16.31
CA ALA A 331 -11.32 -5.21 17.66
C ALA A 331 -9.94 -5.71 18.12
N ASP A 332 -9.15 -6.21 17.17
CA ASP A 332 -7.77 -6.66 17.40
C ASP A 332 -6.89 -6.26 16.20
N PRO A 333 -6.21 -5.11 16.25
CA PRO A 333 -5.38 -4.63 15.16
C PRO A 333 -4.16 -5.51 14.83
N SER A 334 -3.83 -6.49 15.68
CA SER A 334 -2.79 -7.49 15.39
C SER A 334 -3.28 -8.60 14.45
N SER A 335 -4.60 -8.77 14.32
CA SER A 335 -5.23 -9.63 13.30
C SER A 335 -5.55 -8.83 12.05
N TYR A 336 -4.93 -9.22 10.92
CA TYR A 336 -5.09 -8.52 9.66
C TYR A 336 -4.97 -9.45 8.45
N GLY A 337 -5.54 -9.01 7.33
CA GLY A 337 -5.35 -9.61 6.01
C GLY A 337 -4.59 -8.63 5.11
N ILE A 338 -3.91 -9.15 4.10
CA ILE A 338 -3.11 -8.38 3.14
C ILE A 338 -3.57 -8.69 1.72
N ALA A 339 -3.87 -7.66 0.94
CA ALA A 339 -3.86 -7.74 -0.52
C ALA A 339 -2.50 -7.29 -1.06
N LEU A 340 -1.90 -8.06 -1.95
CA LEU A 340 -0.70 -7.71 -2.69
C LEU A 340 -1.11 -7.18 -4.07
N VAL A 341 -1.26 -5.87 -4.19
CA VAL A 341 -1.70 -5.22 -5.43
C VAL A 341 -0.51 -5.04 -6.36
N ARG A 342 -0.56 -5.65 -7.56
CA ARG A 342 0.41 -5.40 -8.62
C ARG A 342 0.06 -4.10 -9.34
N VAL A 343 0.92 -3.11 -9.21
CA VAL A 343 0.77 -1.82 -9.89
C VAL A 343 1.66 -1.81 -11.13
N ASN A 344 1.04 -1.67 -12.30
CA ASN A 344 1.75 -1.56 -13.57
C ASN A 344 1.84 -0.09 -14.03
N PRO A 345 2.88 0.30 -14.78
CA PRO A 345 2.94 1.62 -15.40
C PRO A 345 1.73 1.88 -16.30
N ASP A 346 1.32 3.14 -16.43
CA ASP A 346 0.22 3.58 -17.31
C ASP A 346 0.62 3.65 -18.79
N GLY A 347 1.90 3.37 -19.10
CA GLY A 347 2.45 3.42 -20.45
C GLY A 347 2.68 4.84 -20.99
N SER A 348 2.40 5.87 -20.20
CA SER A 348 2.63 7.25 -20.64
C SER A 348 4.12 7.61 -20.58
N ALA A 349 4.53 8.48 -21.50
CA ALA A 349 5.93 8.84 -21.68
C ALA A 349 6.51 9.49 -20.42
N GLN A 350 7.66 9.01 -19.97
CA GLN A 350 8.35 9.49 -18.77
C GLN A 350 9.79 9.91 -19.07
N PRO A 351 10.37 10.82 -18.26
CA PRO A 351 11.80 11.01 -18.24
C PRO A 351 12.51 9.68 -17.93
N ALA A 352 13.49 9.29 -18.74
CA ALA A 352 14.36 8.18 -18.43
C ALA A 352 15.22 8.50 -17.20
N ASN A 353 15.56 7.47 -16.42
CA ASN A 353 16.37 7.60 -15.21
C ASN A 353 15.84 8.67 -14.24
N ALA A 354 14.52 8.68 -14.02
CA ALA A 354 13.82 9.64 -13.16
C ALA A 354 14.28 9.61 -11.69
N GLY A 355 14.72 8.44 -11.21
CA GLY A 355 15.31 8.23 -9.89
C GLY A 355 16.85 8.36 -9.84
N PHE A 356 17.50 8.68 -10.96
CA PHE A 356 18.97 8.85 -11.04
C PHE A 356 19.82 7.65 -10.59
N GLU A 357 19.24 6.44 -10.60
CA GLU A 357 19.90 5.21 -10.14
C GLU A 357 20.92 4.62 -11.14
N SER A 358 21.01 5.20 -12.34
CA SER A 358 21.96 4.80 -13.37
C SER A 358 22.90 5.96 -13.76
N PRO A 359 24.22 5.75 -13.88
CA PRO A 359 24.93 4.54 -13.45
C PRO A 359 24.93 4.41 -11.92
N ALA A 360 24.93 3.18 -11.42
CA ALA A 360 25.15 2.95 -10.00
C ALA A 360 26.57 3.41 -9.61
N THR A 361 26.68 4.36 -8.68
CA THR A 361 27.94 4.87 -8.14
C THR A 361 28.06 4.57 -6.65
N THR A 362 29.29 4.62 -6.12
CA THR A 362 29.58 4.57 -4.68
C THR A 362 29.79 5.95 -4.07
N GLY A 363 29.80 7.02 -4.89
CA GLY A 363 30.10 8.39 -4.47
C GLY A 363 29.39 9.43 -5.31
N THR A 364 30.13 10.39 -5.85
CA THR A 364 29.61 11.48 -6.70
C THR A 364 30.12 11.34 -8.12
N VAL A 365 29.24 11.48 -9.10
CA VAL A 365 29.55 11.59 -10.53
C VAL A 365 29.31 13.04 -10.94
N VAL A 366 30.39 13.76 -11.25
CA VAL A 366 30.34 15.17 -11.65
C VAL A 366 30.24 15.25 -13.17
N GLY A 367 29.34 16.09 -13.69
CA GLY A 367 29.26 16.36 -15.13
C GLY A 367 30.49 17.11 -15.68
N PRO A 368 30.65 17.24 -17.00
CA PRO A 368 29.68 16.88 -18.03
C PRO A 368 29.54 15.37 -18.23
N THR A 369 28.31 14.86 -18.20
CA THR A 369 28.01 13.44 -18.41
C THR A 369 26.58 13.26 -18.91
N THR A 370 26.28 12.11 -19.50
CA THR A 370 24.93 11.72 -19.92
C THR A 370 24.55 10.40 -19.28
N ALA A 371 23.50 10.43 -18.46
CA ALA A 371 22.99 9.26 -17.75
C ALA A 371 21.45 9.31 -17.75
N GLY A 372 20.84 9.21 -18.94
CA GLY A 372 19.43 9.56 -19.18
C GLY A 372 19.16 11.07 -19.19
N TRP A 373 19.86 11.81 -18.33
CA TRP A 373 19.93 13.27 -18.31
C TRP A 373 21.33 13.74 -18.73
N ALA A 374 21.40 14.82 -19.49
CA ALA A 374 22.65 15.52 -19.81
C ALA A 374 22.92 16.55 -18.71
N PHE A 375 24.04 16.39 -18.01
CA PHE A 375 24.48 17.26 -16.92
C PHE A 375 25.60 18.19 -17.38
N ASN A 376 25.61 19.44 -16.91
CA ASN A 376 26.75 20.33 -17.07
C ASN A 376 27.81 20.13 -15.97
N SER A 377 28.87 20.94 -15.95
CA SER A 377 29.97 20.83 -14.98
C SER A 377 29.60 21.13 -13.52
N ARG A 378 28.38 21.63 -13.26
CA ARG A 378 27.89 21.98 -11.92
C ARG A 378 26.64 21.17 -11.53
N ALA A 379 26.37 20.08 -12.24
CA ALA A 379 25.33 19.12 -11.92
C ALA A 379 25.86 17.69 -12.09
N GLY A 380 25.16 16.71 -11.52
CA GLY A 380 25.56 15.32 -11.63
C GLY A 380 24.72 14.40 -10.76
N ILE A 381 25.23 13.20 -10.48
CA ILE A 381 24.59 12.19 -9.63
C ILE A 381 25.38 12.05 -8.34
N GLN A 382 24.70 11.89 -7.21
CA GLN A 382 25.32 11.63 -5.91
C GLN A 382 24.64 10.46 -5.22
N ARG A 383 25.40 9.63 -4.50
CA ARG A 383 24.87 8.58 -3.63
C ARG A 383 24.66 9.08 -2.20
N ASN A 384 23.64 8.59 -1.51
CA ASN A 384 23.44 8.78 -0.08
C ASN A 384 24.73 8.54 0.72
N GLY A 385 25.03 9.46 1.64
CA GLY A 385 26.29 9.45 2.41
C GLY A 385 27.54 9.90 1.64
N SER A 386 27.42 10.40 0.40
CA SER A 386 28.55 10.98 -0.34
C SER A 386 29.09 12.26 0.32
N VAL A 387 30.14 12.85 -0.27
CA VAL A 387 30.73 14.12 0.17
C VAL A 387 29.73 15.29 0.22
N PHE A 388 28.61 15.18 -0.49
CA PHE A 388 27.54 16.17 -0.43
C PHE A 388 26.66 16.02 0.82
N GLY A 389 26.72 14.90 1.55
CA GLY A 389 26.01 14.73 2.81
C GLY A 389 24.49 14.67 2.68
N ALA A 390 23.97 14.14 1.56
CA ALA A 390 22.56 13.82 1.46
C ALA A 390 22.19 12.75 2.51
N LEU A 391 21.05 12.92 3.18
CA LEU A 391 20.54 11.98 4.17
C LEU A 391 20.33 10.58 3.54
N ASP A 392 20.35 9.52 4.35
CA ASP A 392 20.27 8.11 3.93
C ASP A 392 18.91 7.65 3.35
N TYR A 393 18.16 8.53 2.68
CA TYR A 393 16.79 8.29 2.27
C TYR A 393 16.45 8.92 0.90
N ALA A 394 17.30 8.71 -0.11
CA ALA A 394 16.91 8.96 -1.51
C ALA A 394 15.49 8.39 -1.74
N PRO A 395 14.53 9.22 -2.19
CA PRO A 395 13.15 8.80 -2.41
C PRO A 395 12.96 7.55 -3.27
N GLU A 396 13.80 7.37 -4.29
CA GLU A 396 13.85 6.19 -5.13
C GLU A 396 15.28 5.65 -5.13
N GLY A 397 15.54 4.57 -4.38
CA GLY A 397 16.85 3.91 -4.40
C GLY A 397 17.89 4.50 -3.43
N LEU A 398 19.10 4.78 -3.92
CA LEU A 398 20.26 5.20 -3.13
C LEU A 398 20.95 6.46 -3.67
N GLN A 399 20.49 7.01 -4.78
CA GLN A 399 21.15 8.06 -5.55
C GLN A 399 20.15 9.16 -5.91
N THR A 400 20.66 10.38 -6.14
CA THR A 400 19.84 11.50 -6.60
C THR A 400 20.63 12.34 -7.58
N ALA A 401 19.94 13.14 -8.40
CA ALA A 401 20.62 14.27 -9.04
C ALA A 401 21.04 15.29 -7.98
N TYR A 402 22.15 15.98 -8.23
CA TYR A 402 22.48 17.21 -7.55
C TYR A 402 22.60 18.36 -8.55
N LEU A 403 22.17 19.53 -8.11
CA LEU A 403 22.19 20.78 -8.86
C LEU A 403 22.89 21.82 -7.99
N LYS A 404 24.05 22.31 -8.43
CA LYS A 404 24.93 23.17 -7.62
C LYS A 404 25.19 24.52 -8.28
N THR A 405 25.20 25.59 -7.52
CA THR A 405 25.84 26.86 -7.90
C THR A 405 27.19 26.94 -7.20
N ASP A 406 28.27 27.25 -7.92
CA ASP A 406 29.58 27.59 -7.34
C ASP A 406 30.47 28.37 -8.33
N GLY A 407 31.24 29.33 -7.80
CA GLY A 407 32.10 30.21 -8.59
C GLY A 407 31.33 31.06 -9.61
N GLY A 408 30.06 31.38 -9.31
CA GLY A 408 29.16 32.09 -10.24
C GLY A 408 28.63 31.24 -11.40
N VAL A 409 28.95 29.94 -11.43
CA VAL A 409 28.48 29.01 -12.46
C VAL A 409 27.30 28.20 -11.90
N ALA A 410 26.18 28.21 -12.62
CA ALA A 410 24.97 27.49 -12.27
C ALA A 410 24.95 26.07 -12.86
N GLY A 411 24.54 25.10 -12.05
CA GLY A 411 24.24 23.74 -12.48
C GLY A 411 23.00 23.69 -13.35
N GLU A 412 23.03 22.83 -14.36
CA GLU A 412 21.84 22.44 -15.10
C GLU A 412 21.92 20.99 -15.55
N PHE A 413 20.75 20.36 -15.64
CA PHE A 413 20.59 19.09 -16.32
C PHE A 413 19.30 19.06 -17.14
N SER A 414 19.32 18.33 -18.26
CA SER A 414 18.19 18.29 -19.18
C SER A 414 18.04 16.96 -19.91
N GLN A 415 16.81 16.67 -20.34
CA GLN A 415 16.46 15.49 -21.13
C GLN A 415 15.33 15.86 -22.09
N SER A 416 15.33 15.24 -23.27
CA SER A 416 14.20 15.33 -24.20
C SER A 416 13.26 14.14 -24.02
N VAL A 417 11.96 14.42 -23.89
CA VAL A 417 10.90 13.39 -23.76
C VAL A 417 9.89 13.58 -24.89
N THR A 418 9.53 12.49 -25.57
CA THR A 418 8.49 12.54 -26.62
C THR A 418 7.10 12.51 -25.99
N LEU A 419 6.37 13.62 -26.12
CA LEU A 419 5.05 13.81 -25.52
C LEU A 419 3.95 13.85 -26.57
N ALA A 420 2.75 13.39 -26.21
CA ALA A 420 1.54 13.70 -26.96
C ALA A 420 1.13 15.16 -26.71
N ALA A 421 0.34 15.74 -27.62
CA ALA A 421 -0.24 17.06 -27.37
C ALA A 421 -1.15 16.99 -26.14
N GLY A 422 -1.01 17.95 -25.22
CA GLY A 422 -1.76 17.94 -23.97
C GLY A 422 -1.21 18.89 -22.93
N SER A 423 -1.88 18.93 -21.78
CA SER A 423 -1.46 19.67 -20.60
C SER A 423 -0.85 18.71 -19.58
N TYR A 424 0.28 19.08 -18.99
CA TYR A 424 1.06 18.25 -18.08
C TYR A 424 1.55 19.07 -16.87
N THR A 425 1.91 18.37 -15.80
CA THR A 425 2.72 18.89 -14.69
C THR A 425 3.95 17.99 -14.52
N LEU A 426 5.02 18.53 -13.93
CA LEU A 426 6.15 17.74 -13.44
C LEU A 426 6.09 17.70 -11.91
N SER A 427 6.14 16.51 -11.34
CA SER A 427 6.35 16.31 -9.90
C SER A 427 7.72 15.71 -9.64
N PHE A 428 8.34 16.05 -8.51
CA PHE A 428 9.62 15.51 -8.07
C PHE A 428 9.75 15.71 -6.56
N LYS A 429 10.71 15.05 -5.95
CA LYS A 429 11.12 15.35 -4.57
C LYS A 429 12.45 16.06 -4.57
N ALA A 430 12.58 17.05 -3.69
CA ALA A 430 13.82 17.78 -3.55
C ALA A 430 14.17 18.10 -2.10
N ALA A 431 15.47 18.20 -1.85
CA ALA A 431 16.07 18.56 -0.57
C ALA A 431 17.22 19.53 -0.78
N GLN A 432 17.56 20.28 0.26
CA GLN A 432 18.76 21.12 0.31
C GLN A 432 19.93 20.32 0.87
N ARG A 433 21.14 20.64 0.46
CA ARG A 433 22.35 20.24 1.19
C ARG A 433 22.37 20.88 2.59
N ALA A 434 22.07 20.08 3.62
CA ALA A 434 22.03 20.58 5.00
C ALA A 434 23.41 20.76 5.64
N SER A 435 24.44 20.07 5.12
CA SER A 435 25.77 20.04 5.74
C SER A 435 26.66 21.24 5.38
N TYR A 436 26.36 21.95 4.29
CA TYR A 436 27.21 23.02 3.76
C TYR A 436 26.45 23.88 2.74
N GLY A 437 26.80 25.17 2.69
CA GLY A 437 26.20 26.11 1.75
C GLY A 437 24.91 26.75 2.27
N GLY A 438 24.25 27.50 1.39
CA GLY A 438 22.93 28.10 1.58
C GLY A 438 21.87 27.41 0.72
N ALA A 439 20.71 28.06 0.62
CA ALA A 439 19.59 27.54 -0.16
C ALA A 439 19.89 27.62 -1.66
N GLN A 440 19.67 26.51 -2.36
CA GLN A 440 19.77 26.46 -3.82
C GLN A 440 18.38 26.61 -4.42
N SER A 441 18.16 27.71 -5.14
CA SER A 441 16.96 27.89 -5.96
C SER A 441 17.20 27.37 -7.37
N PHE A 442 16.14 26.91 -8.02
CA PHE A 442 16.19 26.45 -9.41
C PHE A 442 14.85 26.62 -10.13
N ASN A 443 14.92 26.72 -11.45
CA ASN A 443 13.78 26.69 -12.34
C ASN A 443 13.64 25.30 -12.98
N VAL A 444 12.40 24.90 -13.22
CA VAL A 444 12.05 23.81 -14.13
C VAL A 444 11.54 24.45 -15.41
N LEU A 445 12.10 24.03 -16.54
CA LEU A 445 11.79 24.57 -17.85
C LEU A 445 11.34 23.47 -18.81
N VAL A 446 10.38 23.81 -19.68
CA VAL A 446 9.93 22.98 -20.80
C VAL A 446 10.08 23.79 -22.08
N ASP A 447 10.86 23.29 -23.04
CA ASP A 447 11.21 23.99 -24.29
C ASP A 447 11.74 25.43 -24.05
N GLY A 448 12.45 25.64 -22.93
CA GLY A 448 13.01 26.92 -22.51
C GLY A 448 12.06 27.85 -21.75
N ALA A 449 10.77 27.53 -21.64
CA ALA A 449 9.81 28.28 -20.83
C ALA A 449 9.82 27.78 -19.37
N VAL A 450 9.88 28.69 -18.40
CA VAL A 450 9.83 28.33 -16.97
C VAL A 450 8.41 27.90 -16.61
N VAL A 451 8.28 26.66 -16.12
CA VAL A 451 7.00 26.06 -15.66
C VAL A 451 6.91 25.95 -14.14
N GLY A 452 8.02 26.17 -13.43
CA GLY A 452 8.06 26.23 -11.98
C GLY A 452 9.41 26.75 -11.46
N SER A 453 9.39 27.35 -10.27
CA SER A 453 10.58 27.87 -9.58
C SER A 453 10.53 27.44 -8.13
N PHE A 454 11.60 26.80 -7.65
CA PHE A 454 11.62 26.09 -6.37
C PHE A 454 12.86 26.43 -5.56
N THR A 455 12.75 26.34 -4.24
CA THR A 455 13.85 26.50 -3.29
C THR A 455 13.62 25.56 -2.12
N PRO A 456 14.18 24.33 -2.15
CA PRO A 456 14.13 23.43 -1.01
C PRO A 456 14.77 24.08 0.22
N SER A 457 14.09 23.99 1.36
CA SER A 457 14.48 24.68 2.60
C SER A 457 15.00 23.75 3.70
N SER A 458 15.02 22.44 3.45
CA SER A 458 15.39 21.43 4.45
C SER A 458 16.22 20.31 3.83
N GLY A 459 17.00 19.62 4.66
CA GLY A 459 17.73 18.41 4.27
C GLY A 459 16.85 17.18 4.03
N ALA A 460 15.57 17.22 4.43
CA ALA A 460 14.61 16.16 4.15
C ALA A 460 13.93 16.39 2.79
N PHE A 461 13.75 15.30 2.05
CA PHE A 461 13.04 15.35 0.77
C PHE A 461 11.58 15.73 0.96
N ALA A 462 11.16 16.79 0.29
CA ALA A 462 9.78 17.22 0.21
C ALA A 462 9.27 17.10 -1.23
N PRO A 463 7.98 16.81 -1.45
CA PRO A 463 7.38 16.79 -2.78
C PRO A 463 7.18 18.21 -3.33
N TYR A 464 7.41 18.37 -4.63
CA TYR A 464 7.17 19.59 -5.39
C TYR A 464 6.48 19.25 -6.70
N THR A 465 5.66 20.19 -7.20
CA THR A 465 4.97 20.08 -8.48
C THR A 465 5.03 21.42 -9.20
N THR A 466 5.26 21.39 -10.52
CA THR A 466 5.19 22.58 -11.38
C THR A 466 3.75 23.03 -11.58
N GLY A 467 3.56 24.27 -12.03
CA GLY A 467 2.29 24.64 -12.65
C GLY A 467 2.03 23.78 -13.90
N ALA A 468 0.77 23.72 -14.33
CA ALA A 468 0.43 23.03 -15.57
C ALA A 468 1.01 23.76 -16.79
N PHE A 469 1.50 22.99 -17.76
CA PHE A 469 2.04 23.49 -19.02
C PHE A 469 1.49 22.67 -20.20
N THR A 470 1.22 23.35 -21.31
CA THR A 470 0.71 22.72 -22.53
C THR A 470 1.81 22.55 -23.56
N VAL A 471 1.86 21.38 -24.20
CA VAL A 471 2.80 21.10 -25.29
C VAL A 471 2.06 20.58 -26.52
N SER A 472 2.63 20.84 -27.70
CA SER A 472 2.26 20.11 -28.91
C SER A 472 2.93 18.74 -28.93
N ALA A 473 2.40 17.80 -29.72
CA ALA A 473 2.99 16.47 -29.84
C ALA A 473 4.43 16.56 -30.37
N GLY A 474 5.34 15.74 -29.86
CA GLY A 474 6.74 15.68 -30.28
C GLY A 474 7.74 15.65 -29.13
N SER A 475 9.03 15.75 -29.47
CA SER A 475 10.12 15.79 -28.50
C SER A 475 10.15 17.14 -27.77
N ARG A 476 10.13 17.11 -26.44
CA ARG A 476 10.09 18.28 -25.55
C ARG A 476 11.26 18.26 -24.59
N ALA A 477 12.00 19.35 -24.52
CA ALA A 477 13.17 19.48 -23.65
C ALA A 477 12.73 19.86 -22.23
N ILE A 478 12.96 18.98 -21.27
CA ILE A 478 12.78 19.23 -19.83
C ILE A 478 14.14 19.59 -19.24
N LYS A 479 14.22 20.70 -18.51
CA LYS A 479 15.46 21.19 -17.90
C LYS A 479 15.23 21.62 -16.45
N PHE A 480 16.16 21.25 -15.58
CA PHE A 480 16.32 21.82 -14.24
C PHE A 480 17.56 22.71 -14.26
N ALA A 481 17.42 23.99 -13.90
CA ALA A 481 18.50 24.96 -13.96
C ALA A 481 18.58 25.77 -12.67
N ALA A 482 19.75 25.76 -12.03
CA ALA A 482 20.01 26.56 -10.84
C ALA A 482 19.84 28.05 -11.14
N THR A 483 19.21 28.78 -10.21
CA THR A 483 18.98 30.23 -10.32
C THR A 483 19.73 31.03 -9.27
N THR A 484 20.24 30.40 -8.21
CA THR A 484 21.15 31.08 -7.28
C THR A 484 22.42 31.48 -8.04
N THR A 485 22.85 32.73 -7.88
CA THR A 485 23.99 33.31 -8.63
C THR A 485 25.29 33.41 -7.83
N ALA A 486 25.26 33.17 -6.53
CA ALA A 486 26.41 33.28 -5.63
C ALA A 486 26.42 32.19 -4.56
N GLY A 487 27.60 31.92 -3.98
CA GLY A 487 27.82 30.88 -2.97
C GLY A 487 28.04 29.49 -3.56
N ASP A 488 28.31 28.52 -2.67
CA ASP A 488 28.35 27.10 -2.97
C ASP A 488 27.09 26.45 -2.38
N ASN A 489 26.03 26.38 -3.19
CA ASN A 489 24.73 25.87 -2.76
C ASN A 489 24.40 24.61 -3.57
N THR A 490 23.65 23.68 -2.99
CA THR A 490 23.29 22.44 -3.69
C THR A 490 21.87 22.02 -3.31
N ALA A 491 21.08 21.68 -4.33
CA ALA A 491 19.81 20.98 -4.19
C ALA A 491 19.96 19.54 -4.68
N PHE A 492 19.30 18.61 -4.01
CA PHE A 492 19.12 17.22 -4.44
C PHE A 492 17.73 17.06 -5.03
N ILE A 493 17.63 16.36 -6.15
CA ILE A 493 16.38 16.12 -6.87
C ILE A 493 16.26 14.63 -7.18
N ASP A 494 15.08 14.07 -6.95
CA ASP A 494 14.78 12.66 -7.16
C ASP A 494 13.30 12.47 -7.56
N GLU A 495 12.95 11.27 -8.04
CA GLU A 495 11.58 10.85 -8.36
C GLU A 495 10.88 11.78 -9.37
N VAL A 496 11.57 12.15 -10.47
CA VAL A 496 11.03 13.08 -11.48
C VAL A 496 9.95 12.40 -12.33
N MET A 497 8.69 12.78 -12.14
CA MET A 497 7.55 12.25 -12.86
C MET A 497 6.84 13.32 -13.69
N LEU A 498 6.53 12.98 -14.94
CA LEU A 498 5.66 13.79 -15.78
C LEU A 498 4.22 13.28 -15.68
N ASN A 499 3.27 14.12 -15.30
CA ASN A 499 1.88 13.75 -15.07
C ASN A 499 0.97 14.51 -16.03
N PRO A 500 -0.07 13.89 -16.61
CA PRO A 500 -1.15 14.64 -17.24
C PRO A 500 -1.75 15.64 -16.24
N ALA A 501 -1.90 16.89 -16.64
CA ALA A 501 -2.54 17.89 -15.80
C ALA A 501 -4.03 17.57 -15.71
N ALA A 502 -4.58 17.56 -14.49
CA ALA A 502 -6.02 17.43 -14.29
C ALA A 502 -6.73 18.61 -14.96
N VAL A 503 -7.46 18.34 -16.04
CA VAL A 503 -8.36 19.31 -16.67
C VAL A 503 -9.68 19.25 -15.92
N VAL A 504 -10.11 20.38 -15.38
CA VAL A 504 -11.43 20.51 -14.78
C VAL A 504 -12.40 20.80 -15.93
N PRO A 505 -13.29 19.87 -16.33
CA PRO A 505 -14.15 20.06 -17.50
C PRO A 505 -15.14 21.19 -17.25
N VAL A 506 -15.12 22.22 -18.10
CA VAL A 506 -16.12 23.29 -18.10
C VAL A 506 -17.10 23.02 -19.23
N THR A 507 -18.36 22.79 -18.90
CA THR A 507 -19.39 22.53 -19.93
C THR A 507 -19.71 23.84 -20.64
N GLY A 508 -19.76 23.84 -21.97
CA GLY A 508 -20.13 25.04 -22.74
C GLY A 508 -19.19 26.24 -22.52
N ALA A 509 -17.90 25.99 -22.35
CA ALA A 509 -16.86 27.00 -22.12
C ALA A 509 -16.86 28.14 -23.16
N GLY A 510 -17.14 27.81 -24.41
CA GLY A 510 -17.24 28.75 -25.53
C GLY A 510 -18.66 29.26 -25.85
N PHE A 511 -19.65 28.96 -25.01
CA PHE A 511 -21.01 29.50 -25.15
C PHE A 511 -21.76 29.23 -26.48
N GLU A 512 -21.35 28.20 -27.22
CA GLU A 512 -21.88 27.91 -28.56
C GLU A 512 -23.23 27.17 -28.59
N SER A 513 -23.78 26.82 -27.43
CA SER A 513 -25.03 26.07 -27.33
C SER A 513 -25.97 26.62 -26.24
N PRO A 514 -27.24 26.90 -26.57
CA PRO A 514 -27.85 26.83 -27.89
C PRO A 514 -27.38 27.98 -28.80
N SER A 515 -27.46 27.79 -30.12
CA SER A 515 -27.22 28.90 -31.05
C SER A 515 -28.37 29.92 -31.02
N VAL A 516 -28.03 31.19 -30.87
CA VAL A 516 -28.95 32.34 -30.90
C VAL A 516 -28.91 33.08 -32.25
N ALA A 517 -28.28 32.50 -33.28
CA ALA A 517 -28.10 33.12 -34.59
C ALA A 517 -29.42 33.48 -35.30
N THR A 518 -30.49 32.71 -35.05
CA THR A 518 -31.82 32.88 -35.68
C THR A 518 -32.77 33.75 -34.85
N ALA A 519 -32.40 34.13 -33.63
CA ALA A 519 -33.20 35.06 -32.84
C ALA A 519 -33.21 36.44 -33.52
N SER A 520 -34.34 37.15 -33.49
CA SER A 520 -34.49 38.46 -34.13
C SER A 520 -33.47 39.50 -33.62
N THR A 521 -33.04 39.39 -32.36
CA THR A 521 -32.01 40.24 -31.74
C THR A 521 -30.63 39.58 -31.72
N LYS A 522 -30.53 38.32 -32.14
CA LYS A 522 -29.39 37.42 -31.99
C LYS A 522 -28.80 37.38 -30.56
N THR A 523 -29.69 37.39 -29.58
CA THR A 523 -29.37 37.27 -28.15
C THR A 523 -30.34 36.30 -27.47
N ALA A 524 -29.91 35.68 -26.39
CA ALA A 524 -30.79 34.99 -25.44
C ALA A 524 -30.55 35.55 -24.04
N TRP A 525 -31.62 35.88 -23.32
CA TRP A 525 -31.56 36.57 -22.03
C TRP A 525 -31.97 35.60 -20.92
N GLY A 526 -31.30 35.67 -19.77
CA GLY A 526 -31.77 34.98 -18.58
C GLY A 526 -33.05 35.62 -18.00
N PRO A 527 -33.64 35.01 -16.96
CA PRO A 527 -33.13 33.85 -16.23
C PRO A 527 -33.30 32.54 -17.00
N ALA A 528 -32.18 31.86 -17.28
CA ALA A 528 -32.16 30.62 -18.07
C ALA A 528 -30.83 29.88 -17.90
N THR A 529 -30.79 28.60 -18.30
CA THR A 529 -29.55 27.81 -18.38
C THR A 529 -29.21 27.50 -19.82
N TYR A 530 -27.99 27.86 -20.24
CA TYR A 530 -27.47 27.63 -21.59
C TYR A 530 -26.09 26.97 -21.51
N GLY A 531 -25.88 25.87 -22.23
CA GLY A 531 -24.58 25.19 -22.25
C GLY A 531 -24.06 24.77 -20.88
N GLY A 532 -24.93 24.54 -19.89
CA GLY A 532 -24.56 24.24 -18.50
C GLY A 532 -24.29 25.47 -17.61
N TRP A 533 -24.38 26.68 -18.14
CA TRP A 533 -24.27 27.93 -17.38
C TRP A 533 -25.65 28.50 -17.06
N THR A 534 -25.91 28.84 -15.81
CA THR A 534 -27.14 29.50 -15.35
C THR A 534 -26.92 31.01 -15.31
N PHE A 535 -27.78 31.75 -16.02
CA PHE A 535 -27.75 33.20 -16.15
C PHE A 535 -28.90 33.85 -15.38
N ASN A 536 -28.67 35.02 -14.79
CA ASN A 536 -29.75 35.85 -14.26
C ASN A 536 -30.39 36.74 -15.34
N SER A 537 -31.34 37.60 -14.96
CA SER A 537 -32.06 38.50 -15.88
C SER A 537 -31.21 39.61 -16.55
N ARG A 538 -29.93 39.71 -16.20
CA ARG A 538 -28.98 40.71 -16.71
C ARG A 538 -27.74 40.07 -17.34
N ALA A 539 -27.81 38.79 -17.67
CA ALA A 539 -26.78 38.07 -18.40
C ALA A 539 -27.41 37.10 -19.40
N GLY A 540 -26.63 36.62 -20.36
CA GLY A 540 -27.10 35.67 -21.35
C GLY A 540 -26.11 35.42 -22.48
N LEU A 541 -26.60 34.93 -23.62
CA LEU A 541 -25.78 34.68 -24.82
C LEU A 541 -25.96 35.78 -25.85
N GLN A 542 -24.89 36.10 -26.58
CA GLN A 542 -24.93 36.99 -27.74
C GLN A 542 -24.12 36.43 -28.91
N TYR A 543 -24.62 36.60 -30.13
CA TYR A 543 -23.98 36.19 -31.37
C TYR A 543 -23.19 37.33 -32.04
N ASN A 544 -22.14 37.00 -32.79
CA ASN A 544 -21.39 37.96 -33.62
C ASN A 544 -22.32 38.82 -34.50
N GLY A 545 -22.41 40.13 -34.21
CA GLY A 545 -23.32 41.05 -34.88
C GLY A 545 -24.75 41.06 -34.32
N SER A 546 -24.92 40.73 -33.04
CA SER A 546 -26.16 40.92 -32.29
C SER A 546 -26.48 42.40 -32.07
N VAL A 547 -27.67 42.69 -31.54
CA VAL A 547 -28.09 44.06 -31.15
C VAL A 547 -27.21 44.67 -30.04
N LEU A 548 -26.43 43.85 -29.33
CA LEU A 548 -25.43 44.34 -28.37
C LEU A 548 -24.17 44.89 -29.07
N GLY A 549 -23.98 44.59 -30.36
CA GLY A 549 -22.92 45.18 -31.19
C GLY A 549 -21.50 44.90 -30.67
N PRO A 550 -21.07 43.62 -30.52
CA PRO A 550 -19.69 43.30 -30.18
C PRO A 550 -18.73 43.82 -31.26
N SER A 551 -17.62 44.45 -30.85
CA SER A 551 -16.65 45.02 -31.80
C SER A 551 -15.69 43.99 -32.41
N ALA A 552 -15.57 42.82 -31.79
CA ALA A 552 -14.74 41.72 -32.25
C ALA A 552 -15.55 40.42 -32.30
N VAL A 553 -15.13 39.49 -33.15
CA VAL A 553 -15.71 38.14 -33.21
C VAL A 553 -15.37 37.33 -31.97
N ALA A 554 -16.27 36.45 -31.56
CA ALA A 554 -16.08 35.49 -30.48
C ALA A 554 -14.73 34.73 -30.63
N PRO A 555 -13.90 34.67 -29.57
CA PRO A 555 -12.67 33.91 -29.55
C PRO A 555 -12.81 32.41 -29.84
N GLU A 556 -13.89 31.80 -29.35
CA GLU A 556 -14.29 30.43 -29.68
C GLU A 556 -15.62 30.51 -30.45
N GLY A 557 -15.68 29.94 -31.66
CA GLY A 557 -16.91 29.91 -32.43
C GLY A 557 -17.44 31.28 -32.88
N VAL A 558 -18.70 31.57 -32.56
CA VAL A 558 -19.49 32.70 -33.08
C VAL A 558 -20.34 33.42 -32.02
N GLN A 559 -20.30 32.98 -30.76
CA GLN A 559 -21.12 33.50 -29.67
C GLN A 559 -20.31 33.65 -28.39
N THR A 560 -20.79 34.49 -27.48
CA THR A 560 -20.16 34.72 -26.17
C THR A 560 -21.24 34.89 -25.11
N ALA A 561 -20.87 34.69 -23.84
CA ALA A 561 -21.69 35.20 -22.75
C ALA A 561 -21.59 36.72 -22.72
N TYR A 562 -22.71 37.40 -22.43
CA TYR A 562 -22.69 38.80 -22.04
C TYR A 562 -23.07 38.95 -20.57
N LEU A 563 -22.44 39.93 -19.93
CA LEU A 563 -22.63 40.28 -18.52
C LEU A 563 -22.95 41.77 -18.45
N LYS A 564 -24.21 42.10 -18.15
CA LYS A 564 -24.75 43.48 -18.22
C LYS A 564 -24.99 44.05 -16.83
N THR A 565 -24.72 45.33 -16.61
CA THR A 565 -25.31 46.10 -15.50
C THR A 565 -26.36 47.04 -16.07
N ASP A 566 -27.59 47.02 -15.55
CA ASP A 566 -28.65 47.97 -15.95
C ASP A 566 -29.70 48.13 -14.86
N GLY A 567 -30.14 49.38 -14.63
CA GLY A 567 -31.09 49.74 -13.58
C GLY A 567 -30.57 49.44 -12.16
N GLY A 568 -29.24 49.47 -11.96
CA GLY A 568 -28.60 49.11 -10.69
C GLY A 568 -28.57 47.60 -10.39
N VAL A 569 -29.02 46.75 -11.32
CA VAL A 569 -29.02 45.29 -11.17
C VAL A 569 -27.80 44.71 -11.90
N PRO A 570 -26.90 43.99 -11.20
CA PRO A 570 -25.75 43.35 -11.83
C PRO A 570 -26.14 42.04 -12.53
N GLY A 571 -25.58 41.81 -13.70
CA GLY A 571 -25.57 40.53 -14.39
C GLY A 571 -24.73 39.51 -13.64
N GLU A 572 -25.18 38.27 -13.65
CA GLU A 572 -24.36 37.14 -13.21
C GLU A 572 -24.65 35.89 -14.03
N PHE A 573 -23.63 35.04 -14.17
CA PHE A 573 -23.79 33.68 -14.62
C PHE A 573 -22.85 32.74 -13.86
N SER A 574 -23.27 31.48 -13.68
CA SER A 574 -22.52 30.50 -12.91
C SER A 574 -22.72 29.07 -13.42
N GLN A 575 -21.74 28.21 -13.14
CA GLN A 575 -21.79 26.78 -13.41
C GLN A 575 -21.27 26.01 -12.21
N SER A 576 -21.90 24.86 -11.93
CA SER A 576 -21.36 23.86 -11.01
C SER A 576 -20.37 22.97 -11.76
N VAL A 577 -19.13 22.92 -11.27
CA VAL A 577 -18.00 22.24 -11.91
C VAL A 577 -17.39 21.22 -10.94
N THR A 578 -17.06 20.03 -11.43
CA THR A 578 -16.48 18.95 -10.61
C THR A 578 -14.96 18.97 -10.65
N PHE A 579 -14.33 19.25 -9.52
CA PHE A 579 -12.88 19.18 -9.34
C PHE A 579 -12.47 17.74 -9.00
N PRO A 580 -11.54 17.13 -9.75
CA PRO A 580 -11.19 15.71 -9.59
C PRO A 580 -10.37 15.42 -8.33
N SER A 581 -9.70 16.43 -7.78
CA SER A 581 -8.82 16.32 -6.62
C SER A 581 -8.80 17.64 -5.85
N ALA A 582 -8.41 17.61 -4.58
CA ALA A 582 -8.05 18.83 -3.88
C ALA A 582 -6.73 19.39 -4.44
N GLY A 583 -6.61 20.72 -4.56
CA GLY A 583 -5.42 21.34 -5.16
C GLY A 583 -5.53 22.85 -5.35
N SER A 584 -4.48 23.44 -5.92
CA SER A 584 -4.43 24.84 -6.37
C SER A 584 -4.88 24.92 -7.83
N TYR A 585 -5.79 25.83 -8.15
CA TYR A 585 -6.38 26.00 -9.47
C TYR A 585 -6.45 27.48 -9.87
N LYS A 586 -6.65 27.75 -11.16
CA LYS A 586 -6.96 29.08 -11.69
C LYS A 586 -8.01 29.00 -12.81
N VAL A 587 -8.82 30.05 -12.93
CA VAL A 587 -9.75 30.24 -14.07
C VAL A 587 -9.09 31.17 -15.08
N THR A 588 -9.05 30.75 -16.34
CA THR A 588 -8.65 31.58 -17.49
C THR A 588 -9.85 31.81 -18.41
N PHE A 589 -9.93 32.98 -19.02
CA PHE A 589 -11.00 33.33 -19.95
C PHE A 589 -10.57 34.49 -20.86
N LYS A 590 -11.32 34.74 -21.92
CA LYS A 590 -11.18 35.94 -22.75
C LYS A 590 -12.36 36.88 -22.52
N ALA A 591 -12.09 38.17 -22.46
CA ALA A 591 -13.16 39.16 -22.30
C ALA A 591 -12.93 40.44 -23.10
N ALA A 592 -14.05 41.05 -23.51
CA ALA A 592 -14.13 42.33 -24.21
C ALA A 592 -15.25 43.19 -23.63
N GLN A 593 -15.32 44.45 -24.05
CA GLN A 593 -16.35 45.40 -23.66
C GLN A 593 -17.26 45.74 -24.85
N ARG A 594 -18.53 46.02 -24.57
CA ARG A 594 -19.38 46.74 -25.51
C ARG A 594 -18.92 48.20 -25.65
N THR A 595 -18.60 48.62 -26.87
CA THR A 595 -18.13 49.99 -27.16
C THR A 595 -19.18 50.86 -27.86
N SER A 596 -20.23 50.24 -28.41
CA SER A 596 -21.29 50.90 -29.17
C SER A 596 -22.29 51.67 -28.30
N PHE A 597 -22.39 51.32 -27.02
CA PHE A 597 -23.31 51.91 -26.06
C PHE A 597 -22.85 51.57 -24.63
N GLY A 598 -23.09 52.48 -23.69
CA GLY A 598 -22.74 52.27 -22.28
C GLY A 598 -21.36 52.79 -21.87
N GLY A 599 -20.98 52.49 -20.64
CA GLY A 599 -19.65 52.73 -20.08
C GLY A 599 -18.90 51.43 -19.77
N VAL A 600 -17.89 51.53 -18.90
CA VAL A 600 -16.99 50.43 -18.54
C VAL A 600 -17.69 49.41 -17.64
N GLN A 601 -17.60 48.13 -18.02
CA GLN A 601 -18.10 47.03 -17.21
C GLN A 601 -16.94 46.38 -16.44
N SER A 602 -17.04 46.39 -15.11
CA SER A 602 -16.20 45.59 -14.22
C SER A 602 -16.97 44.38 -13.72
N PHE A 603 -16.26 43.31 -13.38
CA PHE A 603 -16.83 42.10 -12.80
C PHE A 603 -15.83 41.35 -11.93
N THR A 604 -16.36 40.47 -11.09
CA THR A 604 -15.59 39.53 -10.28
C THR A 604 -15.83 38.10 -10.74
N VAL A 605 -14.83 37.25 -10.54
CA VAL A 605 -14.96 35.80 -10.66
C VAL A 605 -14.90 35.22 -9.26
N LEU A 606 -15.84 34.32 -8.94
CA LEU A 606 -15.99 33.73 -7.62
C LEU A 606 -15.92 32.20 -7.68
N TYR A 607 -15.31 31.61 -6.65
CA TYR A 607 -15.34 30.18 -6.32
C TYR A 607 -16.13 30.01 -5.02
N ASP A 608 -17.28 29.31 -5.07
CA ASP A 608 -18.19 29.12 -3.94
C ASP A 608 -18.50 30.41 -3.16
N GLY A 609 -18.69 31.51 -3.89
CA GLY A 609 -18.98 32.83 -3.34
C GLY A 609 -17.76 33.63 -2.85
N THR A 610 -16.56 33.04 -2.89
CA THR A 610 -15.30 33.74 -2.59
C THR A 610 -14.73 34.38 -3.86
N VAL A 611 -14.41 35.66 -3.83
CA VAL A 611 -13.79 36.36 -4.97
C VAL A 611 -12.38 35.83 -5.22
N ILE A 612 -12.14 35.29 -6.43
CA ILE A 612 -10.84 34.80 -6.92
C ILE A 612 -10.25 35.70 -8.02
N GLY A 613 -10.98 36.71 -8.48
CA GLY A 613 -10.45 37.71 -9.40
C GLY A 613 -11.39 38.89 -9.57
N SER A 614 -10.83 40.07 -9.85
CA SER A 614 -11.57 41.29 -10.18
C SER A 614 -11.03 41.86 -11.48
N PHE A 615 -11.91 42.15 -12.43
CA PHE A 615 -11.54 42.48 -13.80
C PHE A 615 -12.35 43.67 -14.31
N THR A 616 -11.72 44.44 -15.20
CA THR A 616 -12.35 45.57 -15.87
C THR A 616 -11.98 45.48 -17.35
N THR A 617 -12.98 45.44 -18.24
CA THR A 617 -12.75 45.46 -19.69
C THR A 617 -12.95 46.88 -20.21
N THR A 618 -11.93 47.42 -20.91
CA THR A 618 -11.94 48.79 -21.45
C THR A 618 -11.85 48.85 -22.98
N ALA A 619 -11.75 47.70 -23.65
CA ALA A 619 -11.54 47.59 -25.09
C ALA A 619 -12.60 46.69 -25.73
N GLY A 620 -12.96 46.98 -26.98
CA GLY A 620 -13.89 46.17 -27.78
C GLY A 620 -13.27 44.87 -28.34
N THR A 621 -11.95 44.71 -28.23
CA THR A 621 -11.22 43.50 -28.61
C THR A 621 -11.04 42.58 -27.41
N TYR A 622 -11.03 41.26 -27.64
CA TYR A 622 -10.85 40.27 -26.58
C TYR A 622 -9.41 40.23 -26.08
N ALA A 623 -9.24 40.37 -24.77
CA ALA A 623 -7.98 40.13 -24.06
C ALA A 623 -8.09 38.86 -23.21
N SER A 624 -6.96 38.19 -22.96
CA SER A 624 -6.90 37.02 -22.09
C SER A 624 -6.71 37.45 -20.63
N PHE A 625 -7.46 36.82 -19.74
CA PHE A 625 -7.45 37.08 -18.30
C PHE A 625 -7.28 35.78 -17.52
N ALA A 626 -6.73 35.90 -16.32
CA ALA A 626 -6.59 34.79 -15.37
C ALA A 626 -6.89 35.28 -13.95
N THR A 627 -7.54 34.44 -13.15
CA THR A 627 -7.71 34.68 -11.70
C THR A 627 -6.39 34.51 -10.95
N VAL A 628 -6.37 34.90 -9.67
CA VAL A 628 -5.31 34.39 -8.78
C VAL A 628 -5.49 32.88 -8.59
N ASN A 629 -4.43 32.20 -8.17
CA ASN A 629 -4.52 30.81 -7.77
C ASN A 629 -5.44 30.69 -6.54
N PHE A 630 -6.34 29.72 -6.54
CA PHE A 630 -7.25 29.42 -5.43
C PHE A 630 -7.21 27.94 -5.07
N ALA A 631 -7.37 27.64 -3.78
CA ALA A 631 -7.46 26.26 -3.33
C ALA A 631 -8.89 25.72 -3.55
N ALA A 632 -9.00 24.53 -4.12
CA ALA A 632 -10.26 23.81 -4.26
C ALA A 632 -10.16 22.42 -3.61
N THR A 633 -11.28 21.92 -3.10
CA THR A 633 -11.42 20.51 -2.68
C THR A 633 -11.89 19.64 -3.84
N ALA A 634 -11.74 18.31 -3.72
CA ALA A 634 -12.35 17.39 -4.66
C ALA A 634 -13.88 17.43 -4.53
N GLY A 635 -14.61 17.43 -5.65
CA GLY A 635 -16.07 17.47 -5.66
C GLY A 635 -16.64 18.62 -6.47
N SER A 636 -17.95 18.82 -6.34
CA SER A 636 -18.71 19.80 -7.10
C SER A 636 -18.65 21.18 -6.44
N HIS A 637 -18.26 22.20 -7.20
CA HIS A 637 -18.08 23.59 -6.74
C HIS A 637 -18.61 24.59 -7.76
N THR A 638 -18.97 25.79 -7.34
CA THR A 638 -19.55 26.82 -8.21
C THR A 638 -18.50 27.82 -8.68
N ILE A 639 -18.40 28.03 -9.99
CA ILE A 639 -17.72 29.17 -10.60
C ILE A 639 -18.75 30.19 -11.05
N LYS A 640 -18.61 31.45 -10.62
CA LYS A 640 -19.53 32.54 -10.94
C LYS A 640 -18.79 33.75 -11.49
N PHE A 641 -19.34 34.38 -12.53
CA PHE A 641 -18.97 35.71 -12.99
C PHE A 641 -20.07 36.68 -12.58
N LEU A 642 -19.71 37.77 -11.90
CA LEU A 642 -20.65 38.73 -11.32
C LEU A 642 -20.23 40.16 -11.67
N ALA A 643 -21.10 40.90 -12.35
CA ALA A 643 -20.90 42.32 -12.64
C ALA A 643 -20.77 43.12 -11.34
N THR A 644 -19.82 44.05 -11.31
CA THR A 644 -19.56 44.92 -10.16
C THR A 644 -19.76 46.40 -10.43
N THR A 645 -19.91 46.81 -11.70
CA THR A 645 -20.37 48.17 -11.99
C THR A 645 -21.79 48.37 -11.41
N THR A 646 -22.07 49.52 -10.82
CA THR A 646 -23.32 49.78 -10.09
C THR A 646 -24.24 50.80 -10.77
N THR A 647 -23.75 51.51 -11.80
CA THR A 647 -24.48 52.58 -12.49
C THR A 647 -24.33 52.48 -14.00
N GLY A 648 -25.38 52.88 -14.74
CA GLY A 648 -25.39 52.89 -16.21
C GLY A 648 -25.83 51.55 -16.83
N ASP A 649 -25.85 51.52 -18.17
CA ASP A 649 -26.05 50.33 -18.99
C ASP A 649 -24.69 49.90 -19.54
N ASN A 650 -23.99 49.00 -18.86
CA ASN A 650 -22.65 48.55 -19.26
C ASN A 650 -22.69 47.07 -19.59
N THR A 651 -21.84 46.60 -20.51
CA THR A 651 -21.81 45.19 -20.90
C THR A 651 -20.39 44.71 -21.19
N ALA A 652 -20.02 43.57 -20.62
CA ALA A 652 -18.83 42.81 -20.98
C ALA A 652 -19.24 41.55 -21.75
N PHE A 653 -18.38 41.11 -22.67
CA PHE A 653 -18.49 39.84 -23.38
C PHE A 653 -17.39 38.90 -22.88
N ILE A 654 -17.74 37.66 -22.56
CA ILE A 654 -16.84 36.66 -21.95
C ILE A 654 -16.92 35.36 -22.75
N ASP A 655 -15.77 34.74 -22.99
CA ASP A 655 -15.61 33.53 -23.79
C ASP A 655 -14.39 32.69 -23.36
N ASP A 656 -14.24 31.49 -23.92
CA ASP A 656 -13.04 30.63 -23.79
C ASP A 656 -12.67 30.34 -22.32
N ILE A 657 -13.68 29.95 -21.51
CA ILE A 657 -13.48 29.69 -20.07
C ILE A 657 -12.81 28.33 -19.85
N ALA A 658 -11.66 28.33 -19.18
CA ALA A 658 -10.97 27.11 -18.76
C ALA A 658 -10.58 27.16 -17.28
N ILE A 659 -10.53 25.99 -16.64
CA ILE A 659 -10.04 25.82 -15.27
C ILE A 659 -8.87 24.83 -15.31
N THR A 660 -7.73 25.26 -14.79
CA THR A 660 -6.48 24.47 -14.82
C THR A 660 -5.88 24.38 -13.43
N ALA A 661 -5.25 23.23 -13.13
CA ALA A 661 -4.39 23.11 -11.95
C ALA A 661 -3.24 24.12 -12.07
N ALA A 662 -2.98 24.86 -11.00
CA ALA A 662 -2.10 26.03 -11.00
C ALA A 662 -0.77 25.79 -10.30
#